data_AF-A0A6A6IW75-F1
#
_entry.id   AF-A0A6A6IW75-F1
#
_cell.length_a   1.000
_cell.length_b   1.000
_cell.length_c   1.000
_cell.angle_alpha   90.00
_cell.angle_beta   90.00
_cell.angle_gamma   90.00
#
_symmetry.space_group_name_H-M   'P 1'
#
loop_
_entity.id
_entity.type
_entity.pdbx_description
1 polymer ?
#
loop_
_entity_poly.entity_id
_entity_poly.type
_entity_poly.pdbx_seq_one_letter_code
_entity_poly.pdbx_strand_id
1 'polypeptide(L)'
;MPKSVWQQCSDGVELYVPSNAALSATRRALSRLSVSEEPEASRQPDRVQYVDSSLPSQLPFPAAGSGPSIKQEPVDEQEVECPSSPSTLSIGSDDIHFTPGTSASECSLPAQRQTVFDQLKEYAAPSESPSPAIGAPILGSSGYQSDRTDFLPLIETPCPDNGQDATPPPMLKKSRLFRRSAQEKRKGPTASVRRPDWIKTAGSGIRKAKYTPIVEQRKTDNMLSLEKLQSIERVPAHKWSQDERELLCVLYRWYHAPDRTVIPQVFNSITSLNLRHNIIKIQFENHIRLYGRKAFREFERVFHSVPFQDPMGRYEEIKSIIEATAQNLGIPLCKREVETKFPSGRAARAKSEHTRKIYRTLVRQASQNSRPQGSKWPSRLESSSPMSALGGFPTATREKFADSESLVDEDAEVSPASRVCEVTASPVKSFDTPCLAFRAWDASSRTVFRDGGEGEGGGFVADLFAKRRGPVTRPLPRDDEYGLFDVLANAHLSFKGNASAFVSVVTSLLQVFNYASKMNDPQIAVIMLDNPEINISNKLHSARAVISHLQAQGEMWWTRYKANCEYLVWGDIPQSAILHVFRYAELEHLSEHAANVANLLHLDFFNGQSRTKTISRRLQRENTVLNRATAKVMAEIAIVFGLGRHSVTQSQIAGFITTLVDSWVIQDAPINDAHSLSELAACFAMALNNSRLNLQDVMGGFVDGVRRGTDNIARYVGRQPRTER
;
A
#
# COMPACT_ATOMS: atom_id res chain seq x y z
N MET A 1 6.33 5.65 60.90
CA MET A 1 5.44 4.98 59.93
C MET A 1 6.30 4.10 59.04
N PRO A 2 6.16 2.75 59.08
CA PRO A 2 7.02 1.88 58.29
C PRO A 2 6.76 2.09 56.80
N LYS A 3 7.82 2.38 56.04
CA LYS A 3 7.79 2.49 54.57
C LYS A 3 7.80 1.09 53.96
N SER A 4 7.30 0.93 52.74
CA SER A 4 7.42 -0.34 52.01
C SER A 4 8.91 -0.61 51.72
N VAL A 5 9.36 -1.86 51.86
CA VAL A 5 10.77 -2.23 51.70
C VAL A 5 10.88 -3.49 50.84
N TRP A 6 11.94 -3.56 50.02
CA TRP A 6 12.33 -4.77 49.33
C TRP A 6 13.20 -5.61 50.25
N GLN A 7 12.77 -6.83 50.52
CA GLN A 7 13.46 -7.76 51.41
C GLN A 7 14.12 -8.85 50.58
N GLN A 8 15.43 -8.98 50.70
CA GLN A 8 16.20 -9.99 49.99
C GLN A 8 15.99 -11.37 50.62
N CYS A 9 15.56 -12.34 49.83
CA CYS A 9 15.44 -13.74 50.21
C CYS A 9 16.71 -14.50 49.79
N SER A 10 16.90 -15.72 50.31
CA SER A 10 17.93 -16.62 49.80
C SER A 10 17.70 -16.92 48.31
N ASP A 11 18.79 -17.14 47.58
CA ASP A 11 18.85 -17.36 46.12
C ASP A 11 18.72 -16.10 45.24
N GLY A 12 19.03 -14.92 45.79
CA GLY A 12 19.18 -13.68 45.01
C GLY A 12 17.85 -13.07 44.53
N VAL A 13 16.73 -13.51 45.09
CA VAL A 13 15.39 -12.99 44.79
C VAL A 13 15.00 -11.95 45.85
N GLU A 14 14.58 -10.77 45.42
CA GLU A 14 14.03 -9.73 46.32
C GLU A 14 12.50 -9.77 46.32
N LEU A 15 11.91 -9.82 47.52
CA LEU A 15 10.47 -9.81 47.75
C LEU A 15 10.03 -8.42 48.21
N TYR A 16 9.09 -7.80 47.49
CA TYR A 16 8.54 -6.52 47.91
C TYR A 16 7.54 -6.70 49.06
N VAL A 17 7.82 -6.08 50.20
CA VAL A 17 6.93 -6.09 51.37
C VAL A 17 6.26 -4.72 51.49
N PRO A 18 5.00 -4.58 51.06
CA PRO A 18 4.29 -3.31 51.14
C PRO A 18 4.01 -2.92 52.60
N SER A 19 4.07 -1.61 52.90
CA SER A 19 3.70 -1.12 54.22
C SER A 19 2.26 -1.46 54.61
N ASN A 20 1.98 -1.60 55.91
CA ASN A 20 0.63 -1.86 56.43
C ASN A 20 -0.41 -0.81 55.96
N ALA A 21 0.01 0.43 55.74
CA ALA A 21 -0.84 1.47 55.18
C ALA A 21 -1.24 1.14 53.72
N ALA A 22 -0.31 0.69 52.88
CA ALA A 22 -0.57 0.26 51.51
C ALA A 22 -1.47 -0.99 51.46
N LEU A 23 -1.22 -1.98 52.33
CA LEU A 23 -2.07 -3.17 52.46
C LEU A 23 -3.50 -2.82 52.87
N SER A 24 -3.68 -1.89 53.81
CA SER A 24 -4.99 -1.43 54.24
C SER A 24 -5.75 -0.67 53.14
N ALA A 25 -5.05 0.14 52.34
CA ALA A 25 -5.62 0.83 51.19
C ALA A 25 -6.04 -0.16 50.09
N THR A 26 -5.22 -1.18 49.80
CA THR A 26 -5.56 -2.23 48.83
C THR A 26 -6.73 -3.10 49.30
N ARG A 27 -6.78 -3.50 50.58
CA ARG A 27 -7.97 -4.20 51.13
C ARG A 27 -9.23 -3.35 51.03
N ARG A 28 -9.14 -2.05 51.30
CA ARG A 28 -10.27 -1.11 51.21
C ARG A 28 -10.71 -0.85 49.75
N ALA A 29 -9.80 -1.00 48.78
CA ALA A 29 -10.13 -0.95 47.36
C ALA A 29 -10.78 -2.26 46.89
N LEU A 30 -10.32 -3.42 47.37
CA LEU A 30 -10.89 -4.72 47.05
C LEU A 30 -12.27 -4.92 47.70
N SER A 31 -12.49 -4.41 48.91
CA SER A 31 -13.82 -4.42 49.55
C SER A 31 -14.84 -3.50 48.87
N ARG A 32 -14.41 -2.64 47.95
CA ARG A 32 -15.30 -1.83 47.10
C ARG A 32 -15.65 -2.54 45.78
N LEU A 33 -15.00 -3.66 45.48
CA LEU A 33 -15.23 -4.46 44.29
C LEU A 33 -16.06 -5.73 44.57
N SER A 34 -16.42 -6.00 45.83
CA SER A 34 -17.38 -7.05 46.16
C SER A 34 -18.79 -6.61 45.74
N VAL A 35 -19.31 -7.23 44.70
CA VAL A 35 -20.72 -7.17 44.30
C VAL A 35 -21.53 -7.82 45.41
N SER A 36 -22.51 -7.09 45.94
CA SER A 36 -23.50 -7.60 46.88
C SER A 36 -24.36 -8.68 46.21
N GLU A 37 -24.31 -9.91 46.72
CA GLU A 37 -25.35 -10.92 46.49
C GLU A 37 -26.67 -10.38 47.07
N GLU A 38 -27.70 -10.29 46.23
CA GLU A 38 -29.07 -10.06 46.70
C GLU A 38 -29.60 -11.30 47.42
N PRO A 39 -30.38 -11.14 48.50
CA PRO A 39 -30.94 -12.26 49.24
C PRO A 39 -32.06 -12.94 48.44
N GLU A 40 -31.91 -14.24 48.22
CA GLU A 40 -32.95 -15.13 47.69
C GLU A 40 -34.23 -15.03 48.55
N ALA A 41 -35.27 -14.45 47.96
CA ALA A 41 -36.62 -14.53 48.49
C ALA A 41 -37.19 -15.93 48.21
N SER A 42 -37.40 -16.68 49.28
CA SER A 42 -38.14 -17.94 49.37
C SER A 42 -39.44 -17.93 48.56
N ARG A 43 -39.54 -18.81 47.56
CA ARG A 43 -40.82 -19.27 47.00
C ARG A 43 -40.98 -20.75 47.27
N GLN A 44 -41.99 -21.07 48.08
CA GLN A 44 -42.49 -22.43 48.31
C GLN A 44 -43.00 -23.05 46.99
N PRO A 45 -42.85 -24.36 46.79
CA PRO A 45 -43.53 -25.06 45.70
C PRO A 45 -44.96 -25.40 46.11
N ASP A 46 -45.92 -24.82 45.42
CA ASP A 46 -47.32 -25.22 45.52
C ASP A 46 -47.55 -26.58 44.86
N ARG A 47 -48.23 -27.40 45.66
CA ARG A 47 -48.69 -28.77 45.45
C ARG A 47 -49.83 -28.77 44.44
N VAL A 48 -49.59 -29.27 43.22
CA VAL A 48 -50.68 -29.53 42.25
C VAL A 48 -51.06 -31.01 42.31
N GLN A 49 -52.33 -31.23 42.64
CA GLN A 49 -53.01 -32.51 42.79
C GLN A 49 -53.22 -33.18 41.43
N TYR A 50 -53.01 -34.50 41.42
CA TYR A 50 -53.56 -35.42 40.43
C TYR A 50 -55.08 -35.38 40.43
N VAL A 51 -55.70 -35.16 39.27
CA VAL A 51 -57.07 -35.60 39.00
C VAL A 51 -57.11 -36.26 37.63
N ASP A 52 -57.55 -37.50 37.67
CA ASP A 52 -57.82 -38.47 36.63
C ASP A 52 -59.20 -38.19 36.01
N SER A 53 -59.32 -38.05 34.68
CA SER A 53 -60.59 -38.31 33.96
C SER A 53 -60.41 -38.47 32.43
N SER A 54 -60.62 -39.69 31.95
CA SER A 54 -61.48 -40.10 30.81
C SER A 54 -61.48 -39.35 29.45
N LEU A 55 -61.09 -40.12 28.41
CA LEU A 55 -61.57 -40.16 27.01
C LEU A 55 -63.05 -39.74 26.79
N PRO A 56 -63.46 -39.20 25.61
CA PRO A 56 -63.63 -40.06 24.40
C PRO A 56 -63.47 -39.43 22.98
N SER A 57 -63.11 -40.31 22.03
CA SER A 57 -63.69 -40.48 20.67
C SER A 57 -63.41 -39.55 19.47
N GLN A 58 -62.84 -40.19 18.42
CA GLN A 58 -63.21 -40.20 16.98
C GLN A 58 -62.66 -39.15 15.97
N LEU A 59 -61.67 -39.62 15.17
CA LEU A 59 -61.55 -39.70 13.67
C LEU A 59 -61.66 -38.44 12.77
N PRO A 60 -61.20 -38.45 11.48
CA PRO A 60 -60.48 -39.48 10.69
C PRO A 60 -59.22 -39.01 9.91
N PHE A 61 -58.47 -40.02 9.42
CA PHE A 61 -57.35 -39.99 8.47
C PHE A 61 -57.73 -39.60 7.02
N PRO A 62 -56.72 -39.31 6.18
CA PRO A 62 -56.56 -40.11 4.96
C PRO A 62 -55.14 -40.65 4.71
N ALA A 63 -55.14 -41.85 4.11
CA ALA A 63 -54.09 -42.63 3.45
C ALA A 63 -53.48 -41.91 2.22
N ALA A 64 -52.45 -42.34 1.48
CA ALA A 64 -51.39 -43.36 1.51
C ALA A 64 -50.45 -43.01 0.32
N GLY A 65 -49.22 -43.56 0.31
CA GLY A 65 -48.33 -43.54 -0.87
C GLY A 65 -46.86 -43.74 -0.48
N SER A 66 -46.45 -44.98 -0.15
CA SER A 66 -45.69 -45.88 -1.04
C SER A 66 -44.24 -45.44 -1.31
N GLY A 67 -43.32 -45.86 -0.44
CA GLY A 67 -41.87 -45.89 -0.71
C GLY A 67 -41.41 -47.33 -1.03
N PRO A 68 -40.45 -47.54 -1.94
CA PRO A 68 -39.90 -48.86 -2.18
C PRO A 68 -38.74 -49.15 -1.22
N SER A 69 -38.87 -50.28 -0.54
CA SER A 69 -37.85 -50.97 0.24
C SER A 69 -36.89 -51.70 -0.71
N ILE A 70 -35.58 -51.44 -0.58
CA ILE A 70 -34.53 -52.22 -1.26
C ILE A 70 -33.75 -53.00 -0.20
N LYS A 71 -33.71 -54.31 -0.44
CA LYS A 71 -33.09 -55.38 0.34
C LYS A 71 -31.57 -55.22 0.36
N GLN A 72 -30.97 -55.44 1.53
CA GLN A 72 -29.55 -55.75 1.67
C GLN A 72 -29.34 -57.25 1.47
N GLU A 73 -28.42 -57.62 0.58
CA GLU A 73 -27.78 -58.95 0.53
C GLU A 73 -26.30 -58.81 0.94
N PRO A 74 -25.72 -59.83 1.60
CA PRO A 74 -24.31 -59.87 1.97
C PRO A 74 -23.48 -60.43 0.80
N VAL A 75 -22.28 -59.90 0.58
CA VAL A 75 -21.32 -60.45 -0.39
C VAL A 75 -20.03 -60.82 0.33
N ASP A 76 -19.63 -62.07 0.07
CA ASP A 76 -18.50 -62.83 0.58
C ASP A 76 -17.13 -62.19 0.30
N GLU A 77 -16.22 -62.45 1.25
CA GLU A 77 -14.78 -62.29 1.12
C GLU A 77 -14.22 -63.39 0.20
N GLN A 78 -13.46 -63.01 -0.82
CA GLN A 78 -12.62 -63.93 -1.57
C GLN A 78 -11.23 -63.35 -1.78
N GLU A 79 -10.26 -64.02 -1.14
CA GLU A 79 -8.81 -63.87 -1.34
C GLU A 79 -8.44 -64.15 -2.80
N VAL A 80 -7.63 -63.28 -3.41
CA VAL A 80 -6.88 -63.62 -4.62
C VAL A 80 -5.45 -63.05 -4.51
N GLU A 81 -4.52 -63.96 -4.75
CA GLU A 81 -3.07 -63.87 -4.66
C GLU A 81 -2.42 -62.91 -5.68
N CYS A 82 -1.19 -62.50 -5.35
CA CYS A 82 -0.28 -61.64 -6.12
C CYS A 82 0.18 -62.26 -7.48
N PRO A 83 0.92 -61.50 -8.33
CA PRO A 83 2.38 -61.61 -8.17
C PRO A 83 3.23 -60.36 -8.52
N SER A 84 4.33 -60.26 -7.78
CA SER A 84 5.72 -59.88 -8.15
C SER A 84 6.04 -58.49 -8.73
N SER A 85 6.76 -57.71 -7.90
CA SER A 85 7.69 -56.64 -8.30
C SER A 85 9.14 -57.17 -8.28
N PRO A 86 10.06 -56.69 -9.13
CA PRO A 86 11.48 -56.92 -8.95
C PRO A 86 12.15 -55.81 -8.14
N SER A 87 13.12 -56.25 -7.32
CA SER A 87 13.89 -55.48 -6.34
C SER A 87 15.24 -55.00 -6.88
N THR A 88 16.01 -54.38 -5.97
CA THR A 88 17.48 -54.09 -5.96
C THR A 88 17.88 -52.76 -6.65
N LEU A 89 18.57 -51.82 -5.99
CA LEU A 89 19.83 -51.95 -5.25
C LEU A 89 19.99 -50.98 -4.07
N SER A 90 20.60 -51.51 -3.01
CA SER A 90 21.12 -50.83 -1.83
C SER A 90 22.66 -50.77 -1.90
N ILE A 91 23.23 -49.58 -1.73
CA ILE A 91 24.63 -49.24 -1.42
C ILE A 91 24.51 -47.89 -0.69
N GLY A 92 25.17 -47.54 0.40
CA GLY A 92 26.28 -48.08 1.16
C GLY A 92 26.68 -46.93 2.08
N SER A 93 27.02 -47.27 3.32
CA SER A 93 27.51 -46.42 4.39
C SER A 93 28.69 -45.56 3.97
N ASP A 94 28.79 -44.33 4.47
CA ASP A 94 30.07 -43.70 4.80
C ASP A 94 29.90 -42.58 5.84
N ASP A 95 30.46 -42.84 7.02
CA ASP A 95 30.70 -41.89 8.10
C ASP A 95 31.84 -40.94 7.70
N ILE A 96 31.61 -39.63 7.70
CA ILE A 96 32.68 -38.64 7.61
C ILE A 96 32.65 -37.75 8.86
N HIS A 97 33.61 -38.02 9.74
CA HIS A 97 34.07 -37.12 10.79
C HIS A 97 34.66 -35.84 10.17
N PHE A 98 34.18 -34.67 10.59
CA PHE A 98 34.90 -33.40 10.43
C PHE A 98 35.19 -32.76 11.79
N THR A 99 36.48 -32.59 12.06
CA THR A 99 37.10 -31.86 13.17
C THR A 99 36.96 -30.34 13.02
N PRO A 100 36.89 -29.57 14.11
CA PRO A 100 36.87 -28.10 14.05
C PRO A 100 38.30 -27.53 13.97
N GLY A 101 38.61 -26.86 12.87
CA GLY A 101 39.87 -26.11 12.68
C GLY A 101 39.72 -24.65 13.10
N THR A 102 40.34 -24.30 14.22
CA THR A 102 40.49 -22.94 14.74
C THR A 102 41.76 -22.32 14.15
N SER A 103 41.69 -21.09 13.63
CA SER A 103 42.87 -20.22 13.54
C SER A 103 42.45 -18.76 13.38
N ALA A 104 42.62 -18.02 14.46
CA ALA A 104 42.73 -16.57 14.48
C ALA A 104 44.06 -16.16 13.81
N SER A 105 44.05 -15.05 13.08
CA SER A 105 45.28 -14.35 12.71
C SER A 105 45.02 -12.85 12.78
N GLU A 106 45.52 -12.25 13.86
CA GLU A 106 45.71 -10.83 14.04
C GLU A 106 46.83 -10.35 13.11
N CYS A 107 46.61 -9.25 12.39
CA CYS A 107 47.70 -8.52 11.77
C CYS A 107 47.49 -7.02 12.03
N SER A 108 48.39 -6.48 12.84
CA SER A 108 48.41 -5.11 13.33
C SER A 108 49.53 -4.30 12.66
N LEU A 109 49.29 -2.97 12.57
CA LEU A 109 50.21 -1.82 12.38
C LEU A 109 50.41 -1.30 10.94
N PRO A 110 50.81 -0.02 10.73
CA PRO A 110 50.50 1.20 11.48
C PRO A 110 49.97 2.34 10.58
N ALA A 111 49.44 3.38 11.22
CA ALA A 111 48.94 4.59 10.58
C ALA A 111 50.07 5.49 10.03
N GLN A 112 50.04 5.77 8.73
CA GLN A 112 50.59 7.00 8.15
C GLN A 112 49.59 7.58 7.15
N ARG A 113 49.12 8.80 7.43
CA ARG A 113 48.24 9.58 6.56
C ARG A 113 49.06 10.12 5.39
N GLN A 114 48.83 9.61 4.20
CA GLN A 114 49.13 10.30 2.94
C GLN A 114 47.82 10.60 2.20
N THR A 115 47.74 11.78 1.61
CA THR A 115 46.54 12.31 0.96
C THR A 115 46.35 11.73 -0.43
N VAL A 116 45.11 11.36 -0.76
CA VAL A 116 44.64 10.83 -2.07
C VAL A 116 45.05 11.72 -3.26
N PHE A 117 45.42 12.97 -3.02
CA PHE A 117 45.85 13.93 -4.05
C PHE A 117 47.23 13.63 -4.65
N ASP A 118 48.09 12.86 -3.97
CA ASP A 118 49.45 12.57 -4.45
C ASP A 118 49.52 11.32 -5.34
N GLN A 119 48.57 10.38 -5.23
CA GLN A 119 48.47 9.20 -6.09
C GLN A 119 47.88 9.50 -7.48
N LEU A 120 47.22 10.65 -7.65
CA LEU A 120 46.57 11.05 -8.90
C LEU A 120 47.49 11.79 -9.89
N LYS A 121 48.70 12.19 -9.47
CA LYS A 121 49.69 12.83 -10.34
C LYS A 121 50.54 11.84 -11.15
N GLU A 122 50.54 10.55 -10.79
CA GLU A 122 51.41 9.54 -11.40
C GLU A 122 50.77 8.83 -12.62
N TYR A 123 49.45 8.98 -12.82
CA TYR A 123 48.70 8.34 -13.91
C TYR A 123 48.43 9.25 -15.14
N ALA A 124 49.00 10.46 -15.18
CA ALA A 124 48.71 11.45 -16.23
C ALA A 124 49.91 11.75 -17.17
N ALA A 125 50.67 10.72 -17.56
CA ALA A 125 51.64 10.81 -18.65
C ALA A 125 51.14 10.00 -19.87
N PRO A 126 51.05 10.58 -21.08
CA PRO A 126 50.57 9.86 -22.26
C PRO A 126 51.67 8.98 -22.85
N SER A 127 51.41 7.67 -23.01
CA SER A 127 52.25 6.80 -23.84
C SER A 127 51.69 6.73 -25.26
N GLU A 128 52.47 7.21 -26.21
CA GLU A 128 52.24 7.10 -27.65
C GLU A 128 52.53 5.69 -28.19
N SER A 129 51.96 5.40 -29.37
CA SER A 129 52.36 4.42 -30.40
C SER A 129 51.53 3.11 -30.54
N PRO A 130 51.57 2.40 -31.68
CA PRO A 130 50.74 2.73 -32.86
C PRO A 130 50.00 1.52 -33.49
N SER A 131 49.01 1.79 -34.34
CA SER A 131 48.33 0.83 -35.23
C SER A 131 49.27 0.13 -36.21
N PRO A 132 48.80 -0.98 -36.81
CA PRO A 132 48.85 -1.04 -38.27
C PRO A 132 47.55 -1.50 -38.93
N ALA A 133 47.35 -0.95 -40.13
CA ALA A 133 46.34 -1.28 -41.12
C ALA A 133 46.71 -2.51 -41.97
N ILE A 134 45.77 -2.94 -42.83
CA ILE A 134 45.81 -3.77 -44.07
C ILE A 134 44.56 -4.68 -44.01
N GLY A 135 43.68 -4.85 -45.00
CA GLY A 135 43.54 -4.44 -46.39
C GLY A 135 42.44 -5.33 -47.01
N ALA A 136 41.51 -4.74 -47.78
CA ALA A 136 40.54 -5.44 -48.65
C ALA A 136 41.22 -5.82 -50.00
N PRO A 137 40.57 -6.40 -51.06
CA PRO A 137 39.14 -6.74 -51.27
C PRO A 137 38.88 -8.10 -52.02
N ILE A 138 37.59 -8.45 -52.30
CA ILE A 138 37.03 -8.87 -53.63
C ILE A 138 35.79 -9.81 -53.54
N LEU A 139 34.69 -9.32 -54.17
CA LEU A 139 33.53 -9.92 -54.89
C LEU A 139 32.70 -11.14 -54.41
N GLY A 140 31.37 -10.96 -54.55
CA GLY A 140 30.39 -11.99 -54.91
C GLY A 140 29.06 -11.88 -54.12
N SER A 141 28.15 -10.94 -54.44
CA SER A 141 26.97 -11.10 -55.33
C SER A 141 25.78 -11.86 -54.73
N SER A 142 24.57 -11.34 -55.02
CA SER A 142 23.20 -11.77 -54.62
C SER A 142 22.72 -11.23 -53.27
N GLY A 143 21.74 -10.34 -53.13
CA GLY A 143 20.74 -9.81 -54.07
C GLY A 143 19.35 -9.79 -53.42
N TYR A 144 18.98 -8.74 -52.67
CA TYR A 144 17.58 -8.32 -52.52
C TYR A 144 17.52 -6.88 -51.95
N GLN A 145 17.13 -5.94 -52.81
CA GLN A 145 16.75 -4.56 -52.46
C GLN A 145 15.23 -4.49 -52.35
N SER A 146 14.71 -3.70 -51.42
CA SER A 146 13.73 -2.66 -51.79
C SER A 146 13.51 -1.68 -50.64
N ASP A 147 13.72 -0.42 -50.98
CA ASP A 147 13.54 0.79 -50.18
C ASP A 147 12.06 1.14 -49.91
N ARG A 148 11.91 1.98 -48.88
CA ARG A 148 10.77 2.87 -48.61
C ARG A 148 10.54 3.83 -49.79
N THR A 149 9.28 4.15 -50.09
CA THR A 149 8.56 5.39 -49.67
C THR A 149 7.20 5.51 -50.39
N ASP A 150 6.15 5.74 -49.59
CA ASP A 150 4.97 6.63 -49.72
C ASP A 150 4.18 6.85 -51.04
N PHE A 151 2.86 7.00 -50.84
CA PHE A 151 1.77 7.61 -51.65
C PHE A 151 0.77 6.73 -52.44
N LEU A 152 -0.39 6.46 -51.78
CA LEU A 152 -1.83 6.45 -52.23
C LEU A 152 -2.28 5.53 -53.41
N PRO A 153 -3.58 5.17 -53.60
CA PRO A 153 -4.83 5.64 -52.96
C PRO A 153 -5.86 4.56 -52.53
N LEU A 154 -6.88 5.01 -51.76
CA LEU A 154 -8.29 4.57 -51.70
C LEU A 154 -8.65 3.11 -52.04
N ILE A 155 -8.99 2.28 -51.03
CA ILE A 155 -10.14 1.34 -51.08
C ILE A 155 -10.77 1.25 -49.68
N GLU A 156 -12.10 1.26 -49.70
CA GLU A 156 -13.07 1.46 -48.64
C GLU A 156 -13.11 0.31 -47.61
N THR A 157 -13.24 0.66 -46.33
CA THR A 157 -13.64 -0.26 -45.25
C THR A 157 -14.98 0.18 -44.67
N PRO A 158 -15.91 -0.76 -44.41
CA PRO A 158 -17.32 -0.45 -44.19
C PRO A 158 -17.58 -0.10 -42.72
N CYS A 159 -17.88 1.16 -42.44
CA CYS A 159 -18.54 1.57 -41.21
C CYS A 159 -19.64 2.57 -41.57
N PRO A 160 -20.86 2.41 -41.01
CA PRO A 160 -21.99 3.25 -41.39
C PRO A 160 -21.82 4.68 -40.85
N ASP A 161 -21.88 5.61 -41.79
CA ASP A 161 -21.82 7.05 -41.59
C ASP A 161 -23.22 7.58 -41.24
N ASN A 162 -23.37 8.20 -40.07
CA ASN A 162 -24.58 8.94 -39.70
C ASN A 162 -24.28 10.43 -39.80
N GLY A 163 -24.26 10.94 -41.02
CA GLY A 163 -24.28 12.36 -41.32
C GLY A 163 -25.73 12.85 -41.47
N GLN A 164 -26.18 13.72 -40.57
CA GLN A 164 -27.15 14.75 -40.93
C GLN A 164 -26.73 16.08 -40.33
N ASP A 165 -26.59 17.03 -41.26
CA ASP A 165 -26.36 18.44 -41.06
C ASP A 165 -27.39 19.08 -40.13
N ALA A 166 -26.92 19.85 -39.15
CA ALA A 166 -27.72 20.87 -38.50
C ALA A 166 -26.86 22.10 -38.18
N THR A 167 -27.26 23.21 -38.79
CA THR A 167 -26.79 24.58 -38.62
C THR A 167 -26.78 25.06 -37.16
N PRO A 168 -25.89 25.99 -36.77
CA PRO A 168 -25.84 26.51 -35.41
C PRO A 168 -26.98 27.53 -35.16
N PRO A 169 -27.75 27.41 -34.06
CA PRO A 169 -28.75 28.42 -33.71
C PRO A 169 -28.13 29.61 -32.96
N PRO A 170 -28.79 30.79 -33.00
CA PRO A 170 -28.23 32.03 -32.47
C PRO A 170 -28.30 32.11 -30.94
N MET A 171 -27.34 32.84 -30.37
CA MET A 171 -27.24 33.15 -28.95
C MET A 171 -28.49 33.87 -28.42
N LEU A 172 -29.22 33.23 -27.51
CA LEU A 172 -30.31 33.87 -26.75
C LEU A 172 -29.89 34.25 -25.33
N LYS A 173 -30.32 35.46 -24.96
CA LYS A 173 -30.02 36.21 -23.74
C LYS A 173 -30.52 35.50 -22.48
N LYS A 174 -29.70 35.47 -21.43
CA LYS A 174 -30.05 34.93 -20.10
C LYS A 174 -31.09 35.82 -19.42
N SER A 175 -32.30 35.29 -19.21
CA SER A 175 -33.30 35.87 -18.32
C SER A 175 -33.00 35.50 -16.87
N ARG A 176 -32.97 36.53 -16.02
CA ARG A 176 -33.06 36.41 -14.56
C ARG A 176 -34.49 36.04 -14.22
N LEU A 177 -34.70 34.99 -13.42
CA LEU A 177 -35.79 34.87 -12.42
C LEU A 177 -35.74 33.45 -11.83
N PHE A 178 -35.28 33.34 -10.58
CA PHE A 178 -35.72 32.25 -9.71
C PHE A 178 -36.07 32.83 -8.35
N ARG A 179 -37.40 32.85 -8.10
CA ARG A 179 -38.05 33.16 -6.84
C ARG A 179 -37.66 32.11 -5.79
N ARG A 180 -37.31 32.61 -4.60
CA ARG A 180 -37.24 31.82 -3.36
C ARG A 180 -38.66 31.45 -2.92
N SER A 181 -38.92 30.17 -2.68
CA SER A 181 -40.00 29.74 -1.79
C SER A 181 -39.37 29.27 -0.48
N ALA A 182 -39.72 29.95 0.60
CA ALA A 182 -39.43 29.56 1.96
C ALA A 182 -40.46 28.51 2.39
N GLN A 183 -40.01 27.36 2.87
CA GLN A 183 -40.86 26.41 3.58
C GLN A 183 -40.44 26.32 5.03
N GLU A 184 -41.37 26.79 5.86
CA GLU A 184 -41.37 26.90 7.30
C GLU A 184 -41.66 25.52 7.90
N LYS A 185 -40.70 24.94 8.64
CA LYS A 185 -40.92 23.71 9.43
C LYS A 185 -41.08 24.05 10.90
N ARG A 186 -42.31 23.88 11.39
CA ARG A 186 -42.70 23.90 12.80
C ARG A 186 -42.01 22.76 13.56
N LYS A 187 -41.44 23.08 14.73
CA LYS A 187 -40.89 22.11 15.70
C LYS A 187 -41.92 21.86 16.80
N GLY A 188 -42.25 20.60 17.05
CA GLY A 188 -42.90 20.14 18.29
C GLY A 188 -41.85 19.73 19.34
N PRO A 189 -42.20 19.73 20.64
CA PRO A 189 -41.27 19.44 21.73
C PRO A 189 -41.17 17.94 22.00
N THR A 190 -39.98 17.36 21.90
CA THR A 190 -39.67 16.03 22.44
C THR A 190 -38.88 16.17 23.74
N ALA A 191 -39.32 15.44 24.76
CA ALA A 191 -38.73 15.44 26.10
C ALA A 191 -37.29 14.91 26.08
N SER A 192 -36.37 15.64 26.69
CA SER A 192 -34.95 15.29 26.74
C SER A 192 -34.65 14.34 27.90
N VAL A 193 -34.16 13.14 27.59
CA VAL A 193 -33.49 12.24 28.54
C VAL A 193 -32.16 12.89 28.96
N ARG A 194 -31.92 13.01 30.28
CA ARG A 194 -30.70 13.61 30.84
C ARG A 194 -29.47 12.70 30.58
N ARG A 195 -28.44 13.26 29.95
CA ARG A 195 -27.13 12.61 29.76
C ARG A 195 -26.25 12.70 31.03
N PRO A 196 -25.42 11.68 31.34
CA PRO A 196 -24.47 11.68 32.45
C PRO A 196 -23.39 12.77 32.34
N ASP A 197 -22.93 13.30 33.47
CA ASP A 197 -22.19 14.58 33.55
C ASP A 197 -20.72 14.55 33.08
N TRP A 198 -20.10 13.39 32.89
CA TRP A 198 -18.68 13.32 32.50
C TRP A 198 -18.41 13.62 31.01
N ILE A 199 -19.46 13.74 30.18
CA ILE A 199 -19.36 14.06 28.73
C ILE A 199 -19.43 15.58 28.47
N LYS A 200 -19.75 16.41 29.47
CA LYS A 200 -19.99 17.86 29.28
C LYS A 200 -18.74 18.73 29.12
N THR A 201 -17.53 18.21 29.32
CA THR A 201 -16.32 19.05 29.42
C THR A 201 -15.60 19.35 28.10
N ALA A 202 -16.02 18.78 26.96
CA ALA A 202 -15.25 18.89 25.72
C ALA A 202 -15.89 19.70 24.58
N GLY A 203 -17.10 20.25 24.72
CA GLY A 203 -17.65 21.01 23.60
C GLY A 203 -19.04 21.58 23.78
N SER A 204 -19.13 22.77 24.35
CA SER A 204 -20.23 23.68 24.06
C SER A 204 -19.91 25.07 24.62
N GLY A 205 -19.40 25.96 23.77
CA GLY A 205 -19.11 27.32 24.20
C GLY A 205 -18.34 28.20 23.23
N ILE A 206 -18.61 28.16 21.92
CA ILE A 206 -18.09 29.20 21.00
C ILE A 206 -19.26 29.94 20.38
N ARG A 207 -19.79 30.90 21.15
CA ARG A 207 -20.49 32.06 20.59
C ARG A 207 -19.44 32.98 19.96
N LYS A 208 -19.75 33.48 18.77
CA LYS A 208 -18.92 34.33 17.90
C LYS A 208 -18.28 35.49 18.69
N ALA A 209 -17.02 35.34 19.06
CA ALA A 209 -16.15 36.43 19.52
C ALA A 209 -15.08 36.69 18.46
N LYS A 210 -14.89 37.97 18.15
CA LYS A 210 -13.93 38.47 17.16
C LYS A 210 -12.50 38.09 17.55
N TYR A 211 -11.76 37.58 16.57
CA TYR A 211 -10.29 37.58 16.46
C TYR A 211 -9.53 37.16 17.73
N THR A 212 -9.46 35.85 17.98
CA THR A 212 -8.41 35.27 18.84
C THR A 212 -7.16 34.97 18.00
N PRO A 213 -5.95 35.28 18.50
CA PRO A 213 -4.71 35.00 17.79
C PRO A 213 -4.56 33.49 17.61
N ILE A 214 -4.14 33.07 16.42
CA ILE A 214 -3.83 31.68 16.09
C ILE A 214 -2.72 31.24 17.04
N VAL A 215 -3.08 30.50 18.09
CA VAL A 215 -2.14 29.80 18.95
C VAL A 215 -1.53 28.70 18.09
N GLU A 216 -0.24 28.82 17.79
CA GLU A 216 0.51 27.76 17.12
C GLU A 216 0.30 26.45 17.90
N GLN A 217 -0.38 25.49 17.26
CA GLN A 217 -0.51 24.16 17.79
C GLN A 217 0.89 23.56 17.85
N ARG A 218 1.49 23.55 19.05
CA ARG A 218 2.73 22.82 19.29
C ARG A 218 2.52 21.38 18.85
N LYS A 219 3.32 20.93 17.88
CA LYS A 219 3.34 19.54 17.46
C LYS A 219 3.53 18.67 18.70
N THR A 220 2.68 17.68 18.88
CA THR A 220 2.81 16.75 20.02
C THR A 220 4.12 15.96 19.89
N ASP A 221 4.69 15.52 21.02
CA ASP A 221 5.95 14.76 21.03
C ASP A 221 5.87 13.50 20.14
N ASN A 222 4.67 12.92 19.98
CA ASN A 222 4.41 11.82 19.05
C ASN A 222 4.48 12.23 17.57
N MET A 223 4.09 13.45 17.21
CA MET A 223 4.30 13.93 15.83
C MET A 223 5.78 14.21 15.57
N LEU A 224 6.49 14.75 16.55
CA LEU A 224 7.94 15.00 16.44
C LEU A 224 8.73 13.69 16.34
N SER A 225 8.36 12.66 17.10
CA SER A 225 8.97 11.33 17.00
C SER A 225 8.67 10.66 15.65
N LEU A 226 7.47 10.87 15.07
CA LEU A 226 7.13 10.40 13.72
C LEU A 226 7.90 11.12 12.62
N GLU A 227 8.10 12.44 12.72
CA GLU A 227 8.98 13.17 11.79
C GLU A 227 10.43 12.66 11.90
N LYS A 228 10.87 12.31 13.11
CA LYS A 228 12.18 11.71 13.36
C LYS A 228 12.31 10.28 12.81
N LEU A 229 11.26 9.47 12.86
CA LEU A 229 11.26 8.12 12.27
C LEU A 229 11.15 8.16 10.74
N GLN A 230 10.32 9.04 10.18
CA GLN A 230 10.22 9.21 8.73
C GLN A 230 11.52 9.70 8.09
N SER A 231 12.29 10.52 8.82
CA SER A 231 13.63 10.95 8.37
C SER A 231 14.70 9.87 8.49
N ILE A 232 14.46 8.80 9.26
CA ILE A 232 15.32 7.60 9.29
C ILE A 232 14.95 6.65 8.14
N GLU A 233 13.65 6.51 7.83
CA GLU A 233 13.16 5.57 6.80
C GLU A 233 13.32 6.10 5.37
N ARG A 234 13.33 7.43 5.18
CA ARG A 234 13.43 8.05 3.85
C ARG A 234 14.64 8.95 3.78
N VAL A 235 15.40 8.83 2.68
CA VAL A 235 16.43 9.81 2.32
C VAL A 235 15.80 11.20 2.38
N PRO A 236 16.36 12.14 3.18
CA PRO A 236 15.82 13.48 3.29
C PRO A 236 15.59 14.11 1.92
N ALA A 237 14.48 14.84 1.77
CA ALA A 237 14.23 15.57 0.55
C ALA A 237 15.38 16.56 0.29
N HIS A 238 15.89 16.59 -0.94
CA HIS A 238 16.98 17.48 -1.32
C HIS A 238 16.59 18.94 -1.09
N LYS A 239 17.41 19.66 -0.30
CA LYS A 239 17.21 21.08 -0.01
C LYS A 239 17.93 21.90 -1.07
N TRP A 240 17.16 22.41 -2.02
CA TRP A 240 17.69 23.15 -3.15
C TRP A 240 18.31 24.48 -2.74
N SER A 241 19.60 24.66 -3.02
CA SER A 241 20.30 25.92 -2.81
C SER A 241 19.93 26.97 -3.86
N GLN A 242 20.31 28.22 -3.61
CA GLN A 242 20.12 29.32 -4.57
C GLN A 242 20.95 29.07 -5.85
N ASP A 243 22.21 28.67 -5.70
CA ASP A 243 23.14 28.45 -6.80
C ASP A 243 22.71 27.24 -7.66
N GLU A 244 22.20 26.18 -7.04
CA GLU A 244 21.64 25.03 -7.76
C GLU A 244 20.44 25.42 -8.64
N ARG A 245 19.56 26.28 -8.13
CA ARG A 245 18.38 26.76 -8.89
C ARG A 245 18.80 27.68 -10.02
N GLU A 246 19.80 28.51 -9.80
CA GLU A 246 20.37 29.41 -10.81
C GLU A 246 21.07 28.61 -11.92
N LEU A 247 21.89 27.63 -11.55
CA LEU A 247 22.51 26.68 -12.49
C LEU A 247 21.45 25.97 -13.35
N LEU A 248 20.36 25.48 -12.75
CA LEU A 248 19.26 24.88 -13.52
C LEU A 248 18.61 25.88 -14.47
N CYS A 249 18.40 27.13 -14.04
CA CYS A 249 17.87 28.17 -14.92
C CYS A 249 18.80 28.41 -16.12
N VAL A 250 20.12 28.45 -15.91
CA VAL A 250 21.11 28.62 -16.98
C VAL A 250 21.09 27.43 -17.95
N LEU A 251 21.16 26.19 -17.42
CA LEU A 251 21.15 24.96 -18.22
C LEU A 251 19.94 24.90 -19.17
N TYR A 252 18.73 25.12 -18.66
CA TYR A 252 17.52 25.02 -19.48
C TYR A 252 17.28 26.24 -20.38
N ARG A 253 17.81 27.42 -20.04
CA ARG A 253 17.65 28.63 -20.87
C ARG A 253 18.55 28.59 -22.10
N TRP A 254 19.83 28.29 -21.92
CA TRP A 254 20.84 28.40 -22.98
C TRP A 254 21.19 27.10 -23.66
N TYR A 255 20.81 25.94 -23.11
CA TYR A 255 21.16 24.66 -23.71
C TYR A 255 19.93 23.83 -24.09
N HIS A 256 20.07 23.09 -25.17
CA HIS A 256 19.14 22.09 -25.63
C HIS A 256 19.86 20.74 -25.69
N ALA A 257 19.19 19.71 -25.21
CA ALA A 257 19.67 18.34 -25.31
C ALA A 257 18.62 17.46 -26.01
N PRO A 258 19.02 16.60 -26.95
CA PRO A 258 18.10 15.68 -27.61
C PRO A 258 17.52 14.66 -26.62
N ASP A 259 18.33 14.20 -25.67
CA ASP A 259 17.88 13.34 -24.58
C ASP A 259 17.58 14.15 -23.31
N ARG A 260 16.46 13.81 -22.67
CA ARG A 260 15.98 14.39 -21.41
C ARG A 260 16.89 14.06 -20.22
N THR A 261 17.79 13.07 -20.34
CA THR A 261 18.71 12.69 -19.27
C THR A 261 20.00 13.52 -19.21
N VAL A 262 20.36 14.18 -20.31
CA VAL A 262 21.62 14.93 -20.47
C VAL A 262 21.74 16.11 -19.50
N ILE A 263 20.73 16.99 -19.44
CA ILE A 263 20.76 18.14 -18.52
C ILE A 263 20.89 17.67 -17.05
N PRO A 264 20.12 16.67 -16.58
CA PRO A 264 20.32 16.06 -15.28
C PRO A 264 21.73 15.49 -15.03
N GLN A 265 22.33 14.83 -16.01
CA GLN A 265 23.69 14.27 -15.87
C GLN A 265 24.73 15.38 -15.69
N VAL A 266 24.67 16.42 -16.52
CA VAL A 266 25.58 17.58 -16.40
C VAL A 266 25.36 18.30 -15.06
N PHE A 267 24.10 18.53 -14.66
CA PHE A 267 23.78 19.15 -13.38
C PHE A 267 24.35 18.36 -12.19
N ASN A 268 24.13 17.04 -12.16
CA ASN A 268 24.63 16.15 -11.11
C ASN A 268 26.17 16.14 -11.07
N SER A 269 26.82 16.16 -12.23
CA SER A 269 28.28 16.21 -12.31
C SER A 269 28.86 17.52 -11.76
N ILE A 270 28.24 18.67 -12.05
CA ILE A 270 28.71 19.98 -11.53
C ILE A 270 28.48 20.08 -10.03
N THR A 271 27.32 19.64 -9.54
CA THR A 271 26.93 19.78 -8.13
C THR A 271 27.41 18.64 -7.25
N SER A 272 28.01 17.59 -7.84
CA SER A 272 28.33 16.34 -7.15
C SER A 272 27.12 15.69 -6.46
N LEU A 273 25.91 15.97 -6.96
CA LEU A 273 24.68 15.37 -6.48
C LEU A 273 24.34 14.14 -7.33
N ASN A 274 23.60 13.19 -6.75
CA ASN A 274 23.09 12.03 -7.48
C ASN A 274 21.55 12.05 -7.50
N LEU A 275 20.97 13.13 -8.03
CA LEU A 275 19.52 13.28 -8.10
C LEU A 275 18.96 12.56 -9.32
N ARG A 276 17.81 11.90 -9.16
CA ARG A 276 17.07 11.29 -10.28
C ARG A 276 16.62 12.38 -11.26
N HIS A 277 16.63 12.09 -12.57
CA HIS A 277 16.24 13.05 -13.63
C HIS A 277 14.90 13.76 -13.33
N ASN A 278 13.93 13.01 -12.79
CA ASN A 278 12.58 13.52 -12.59
C ASN A 278 12.55 14.56 -11.47
N ILE A 279 13.42 14.44 -10.46
CA ILE A 279 13.51 15.40 -9.35
C ILE A 279 14.02 16.74 -9.87
N ILE A 280 15.07 16.72 -10.70
CA ILE A 280 15.64 17.91 -11.33
C ILE A 280 14.64 18.58 -12.28
N LYS A 281 14.00 17.77 -13.14
CA LYS A 281 12.98 18.26 -14.08
C LYS A 281 11.79 18.90 -13.35
N ILE A 282 11.21 18.19 -12.37
CA ILE A 282 10.08 18.69 -11.58
C ILE A 282 10.49 19.96 -10.84
N GLN A 283 11.72 20.03 -10.30
CA GLN A 283 12.18 21.24 -9.64
C GLN A 283 12.16 22.45 -10.58
N PHE A 284 12.73 22.31 -11.77
CA PHE A 284 12.75 23.37 -12.78
C PHE A 284 11.33 23.73 -13.25
N GLU A 285 10.52 22.73 -13.61
CA GLU A 285 9.15 22.94 -14.07
C GLU A 285 8.28 23.60 -12.98
N ASN A 286 8.40 23.19 -11.72
CA ASN A 286 7.66 23.80 -10.62
C ASN A 286 8.15 25.22 -10.32
N HIS A 287 9.47 25.45 -10.26
CA HIS A 287 10.04 26.78 -10.06
C HIS A 287 9.54 27.77 -11.10
N ILE A 288 9.57 27.37 -12.38
CA ILE A 288 9.30 28.27 -13.48
C ILE A 288 7.82 28.30 -13.84
N ARG A 289 7.21 27.15 -14.13
CA ARG A 289 5.84 27.08 -14.65
C ARG A 289 4.83 27.40 -13.57
N LEU A 290 5.00 26.85 -12.37
CA LEU A 290 4.04 27.07 -11.30
C LEU A 290 4.26 28.42 -10.64
N TYR A 291 5.41 28.64 -10.00
CA TYR A 291 5.57 29.81 -9.13
C TYR A 291 6.09 31.06 -9.85
N GLY A 292 7.07 30.91 -10.76
CA GLY A 292 7.59 31.99 -11.58
C GLY A 292 8.39 33.07 -10.83
N ARG A 293 8.75 34.15 -11.54
CA ARG A 293 9.77 35.14 -11.14
C ARG A 293 9.56 35.85 -9.81
N LYS A 294 8.32 36.02 -9.38
CA LYS A 294 8.03 36.74 -8.14
C LYS A 294 8.35 35.91 -6.90
N ALA A 295 8.30 34.58 -7.03
CA ALA A 295 8.54 33.64 -5.93
C ALA A 295 10.01 33.24 -5.84
N PHE A 296 10.71 33.15 -6.98
CA PHE A 296 12.11 32.75 -7.06
C PHE A 296 12.92 33.78 -7.84
N ARG A 297 13.85 34.43 -7.16
CA ARG A 297 14.63 35.56 -7.70
C ARG A 297 15.69 35.10 -8.68
N GLU A 298 16.18 33.87 -8.55
CA GLU A 298 17.13 33.23 -9.46
C GLU A 298 16.55 33.22 -10.88
N PHE A 299 15.26 32.90 -10.99
CA PHE A 299 14.56 32.94 -12.27
C PHE A 299 14.44 34.37 -12.82
N GLU A 300 14.17 35.36 -11.97
CA GLU A 300 14.14 36.76 -12.38
C GLU A 300 15.52 37.22 -12.87
N ARG A 301 16.60 36.91 -12.13
CA ARG A 301 17.98 37.24 -12.48
C ARG A 301 18.38 36.64 -13.81
N VAL A 302 18.11 35.35 -14.00
CA VAL A 302 18.48 34.64 -15.22
C VAL A 302 17.60 35.13 -16.38
N PHE A 303 16.29 34.92 -16.33
CA PHE A 303 15.41 35.10 -17.50
C PHE A 303 15.00 36.54 -17.81
N HIS A 304 15.06 37.46 -16.84
CA HIS A 304 14.57 38.83 -17.03
C HIS A 304 15.64 39.91 -16.84
N SER A 305 16.59 39.74 -15.92
CA SER A 305 17.64 40.74 -15.69
C SER A 305 18.79 40.66 -16.69
N VAL A 306 18.94 39.54 -17.40
CA VAL A 306 20.02 39.34 -18.39
C VAL A 306 19.41 39.03 -19.76
N PRO A 307 19.72 39.83 -20.81
CA PRO A 307 19.34 39.53 -22.18
C PRO A 307 19.83 38.14 -22.61
N PHE A 308 19.13 37.49 -23.53
CA PHE A 308 19.48 36.13 -23.94
C PHE A 308 20.92 36.02 -24.50
N GLN A 309 21.39 37.02 -25.23
CA GLN A 309 22.77 37.05 -25.74
C GLN A 309 23.83 37.25 -24.65
N ASP A 310 23.42 37.64 -23.44
CA ASP A 310 24.31 37.94 -22.31
C ASP A 310 25.51 38.80 -22.69
N PRO A 311 25.31 40.02 -23.24
CA PRO A 311 26.40 40.84 -23.78
C PRO A 311 27.41 41.29 -22.73
N MET A 312 27.04 41.24 -21.45
CA MET A 312 27.91 41.57 -20.32
C MET A 312 28.65 40.34 -19.77
N GLY A 313 28.45 39.15 -20.34
CA GLY A 313 29.09 37.91 -19.90
C GLY A 313 28.79 37.51 -18.45
N ARG A 314 27.61 37.89 -17.91
CA ARG A 314 27.30 37.66 -16.48
C ARG A 314 27.24 36.19 -16.10
N TYR A 315 26.87 35.33 -17.04
CA TYR A 315 26.84 33.88 -16.85
C TYR A 315 27.91 33.17 -17.68
N GLU A 316 28.90 33.88 -18.21
CA GLU A 316 29.94 33.28 -19.07
C GLU A 316 30.74 32.21 -18.32
N GLU A 317 31.15 32.49 -17.09
CA GLU A 317 31.84 31.52 -16.23
C GLU A 317 31.02 30.24 -16.01
N ILE A 318 29.74 30.38 -15.66
CA ILE A 318 28.84 29.23 -15.46
C ILE A 318 28.64 28.46 -16.78
N LYS A 319 28.49 29.16 -17.91
CA LYS A 319 28.41 28.54 -19.25
C LYS A 319 29.69 27.75 -19.57
N SER A 320 30.87 28.30 -19.30
CA SER A 320 32.15 27.61 -19.51
C SER A 320 32.27 26.35 -18.65
N ILE A 321 31.84 26.39 -17.37
CA ILE A 321 31.82 25.21 -16.49
C ILE A 321 30.88 24.12 -17.05
N ILE A 322 29.68 24.51 -17.52
CA ILE A 322 28.71 23.59 -18.13
C ILE A 322 29.30 22.92 -19.37
N GLU A 323 29.90 23.71 -20.27
CA GLU A 323 30.47 23.22 -21.53
C GLU A 323 31.66 22.31 -21.28
N ALA A 324 32.58 22.68 -20.38
CA ALA A 324 33.71 21.83 -19.99
C ALA A 324 33.25 20.51 -19.35
N THR A 325 32.22 20.56 -18.48
CA THR A 325 31.69 19.34 -17.84
C THR A 325 31.01 18.43 -18.86
N ALA A 326 30.22 18.97 -19.78
CA ALA A 326 29.59 18.20 -20.85
C ALA A 326 30.64 17.55 -21.77
N GLN A 327 31.71 18.28 -22.10
CA GLN A 327 32.82 17.77 -22.90
C GLN A 327 33.55 16.62 -22.18
N ASN A 328 33.85 16.78 -20.89
CA ASN A 328 34.51 15.75 -20.09
C ASN A 328 33.68 14.46 -19.97
N LEU A 329 32.35 14.57 -19.97
CA LEU A 329 31.44 13.42 -19.95
C LEU A 329 31.19 12.82 -21.35
N GLY A 330 31.70 13.44 -22.41
CA GLY A 330 31.40 13.04 -23.79
C GLY A 330 29.92 13.23 -24.17
N ILE A 331 29.22 14.16 -23.52
CA ILE A 331 27.80 14.39 -23.72
C ILE A 331 27.58 15.53 -24.73
N PRO A 332 26.83 15.31 -25.83
CA PRO A 332 26.52 16.37 -26.78
C PRO A 332 25.50 17.35 -26.19
N LEU A 333 25.99 18.51 -25.74
CA LEU A 333 25.16 19.61 -25.25
C LEU A 333 25.20 20.78 -26.24
N CYS A 334 24.06 21.10 -26.86
CA CYS A 334 23.98 22.14 -27.88
C CYS A 334 23.54 23.48 -27.27
N LYS A 335 24.26 24.56 -27.56
CA LYS A 335 23.87 25.93 -27.20
C LYS A 335 22.67 26.34 -28.06
N ARG A 336 21.68 26.99 -27.46
CA ARG A 336 20.50 27.52 -28.16
C ARG A 336 20.84 28.84 -28.81
N GLU A 337 20.41 29.01 -30.06
CA GLU A 337 20.49 30.28 -30.78
C GLU A 337 19.29 31.20 -30.49
N VAL A 338 18.16 30.60 -30.08
CA VAL A 338 16.89 31.31 -29.86
C VAL A 338 16.36 31.06 -28.46
N GLU A 339 15.92 32.14 -27.80
CA GLU A 339 15.33 32.07 -26.47
C GLU A 339 14.00 31.31 -26.47
N THR A 340 13.89 30.33 -25.57
CA THR A 340 12.65 29.56 -25.38
C THR A 340 11.74 30.26 -24.37
N LYS A 341 10.49 30.50 -24.78
CA LYS A 341 9.49 31.10 -23.90
C LYS A 341 8.91 30.05 -22.95
N PHE A 342 9.22 30.17 -21.66
CA PHE A 342 8.62 29.32 -20.64
C PHE A 342 7.36 29.99 -20.06
N PRO A 343 6.19 29.32 -20.05
CA PRO A 343 5.03 29.84 -19.34
C PRO A 343 5.38 29.89 -17.85
N SER A 344 5.10 31.00 -17.16
CA SER A 344 5.43 31.17 -15.75
C SER A 344 4.29 31.78 -14.92
N GLY A 345 4.31 31.50 -13.61
CA GLY A 345 3.41 32.13 -12.64
C GLY A 345 1.96 31.60 -12.64
N ARG A 346 1.72 30.38 -13.11
CA ARG A 346 0.38 29.77 -13.11
C ARG A 346 -0.20 29.62 -11.69
N ALA A 347 0.64 29.43 -10.68
CA ALA A 347 0.24 29.29 -9.27
C ALA A 347 -0.50 30.52 -8.73
N ALA A 348 -0.22 31.71 -9.26
CA ALA A 348 -0.94 32.94 -8.89
C ALA A 348 -2.44 32.87 -9.24
N ARG A 349 -2.78 32.13 -10.30
CA ARG A 349 -4.14 31.96 -10.84
C ARG A 349 -4.66 30.52 -10.74
N ALA A 350 -3.98 29.66 -9.97
CA ALA A 350 -4.40 28.26 -9.81
C ALA A 350 -5.81 28.18 -9.22
N LYS A 351 -6.60 27.15 -9.61
CA LYS A 351 -7.95 26.92 -9.07
C LYS A 351 -7.90 26.58 -7.57
N SER A 352 -6.89 25.80 -7.16
CA SER A 352 -6.65 25.42 -5.76
C SER A 352 -6.28 26.63 -4.89
N GLU A 353 -6.99 26.80 -3.77
CA GLU A 353 -6.67 27.84 -2.79
C GLU A 353 -5.33 27.58 -2.09
N HIS A 354 -5.02 26.31 -1.83
CA HIS A 354 -3.77 25.90 -1.19
C HIS A 354 -2.55 26.34 -2.03
N THR A 355 -2.55 26.05 -3.33
CA THR A 355 -1.48 26.46 -4.25
C THR A 355 -1.31 27.98 -4.30
N ARG A 356 -2.41 28.74 -4.32
CA ARG A 356 -2.36 30.21 -4.28
C ARG A 356 -1.78 30.73 -2.96
N LYS A 357 -2.08 30.07 -1.83
CA LYS A 357 -1.55 30.44 -0.52
C LYS A 357 -0.04 30.22 -0.47
N ILE A 358 0.45 29.06 -0.91
CA ILE A 358 1.89 28.76 -1.00
C ILE A 358 2.60 29.80 -1.87
N TYR A 359 2.05 30.09 -3.06
CA TYR A 359 2.59 31.11 -3.95
C TYR A 359 2.74 32.48 -3.25
N ARG A 360 1.71 32.94 -2.54
CA ARG A 360 1.76 34.22 -1.80
C ARG A 360 2.84 34.20 -0.71
N THR A 361 3.00 33.07 -0.01
CA THR A 361 4.05 32.91 1.01
C THR A 361 5.44 33.03 0.40
N LEU A 362 5.71 32.31 -0.69
CA LEU A 362 7.00 32.35 -1.39
C LEU A 362 7.32 33.75 -1.92
N VAL A 363 6.34 34.43 -2.53
CA VAL A 363 6.51 35.83 -3.00
C VAL A 363 6.82 36.77 -1.83
N ARG A 364 6.17 36.58 -0.68
CA ARG A 364 6.44 37.38 0.52
C ARG A 364 7.85 37.13 1.07
N GLN A 365 8.32 35.88 1.09
CA GLN A 365 9.69 35.56 1.50
C GLN A 365 10.71 36.17 0.53
N ALA A 366 10.48 36.05 -0.78
CA ALA A 366 11.35 36.63 -1.80
C ALA A 366 11.41 38.17 -1.73
N SER A 367 10.32 38.84 -1.32
CA SER A 367 10.31 40.29 -1.12
C SER A 367 11.05 40.71 0.16
N GLN A 368 10.91 39.93 1.24
CA GLN A 368 11.63 40.15 2.50
C GLN A 368 13.14 39.98 2.35
N ASN A 369 13.58 38.93 1.65
CA ASN A 369 15.00 38.68 1.38
C ASN A 369 15.62 39.73 0.45
N SER A 370 14.81 40.38 -0.40
CA SER A 370 15.28 41.43 -1.32
C SER A 370 15.39 42.82 -0.69
N ARG A 371 14.94 43.02 0.56
CA ARG A 371 15.25 44.27 1.25
C ARG A 371 16.76 44.26 1.50
N PRO A 372 17.54 45.18 0.91
CA PRO A 372 18.96 45.30 1.26
C PRO A 372 19.00 45.40 2.77
N GLN A 373 19.73 44.50 3.42
CA GLN A 373 20.00 44.59 4.85
C GLN A 373 20.65 45.96 5.03
N GLY A 374 19.84 46.96 5.36
CA GLY A 374 20.27 48.33 5.51
C GLY A 374 21.44 48.28 6.45
N SER A 375 22.60 48.68 5.93
CA SER A 375 23.85 48.73 6.64
C SER A 375 23.60 49.50 7.93
N LYS A 376 23.44 48.78 9.05
CA LYS A 376 23.48 49.38 10.38
C LYS A 376 24.91 49.83 10.59
N TRP A 377 25.26 50.97 10.01
CA TRP A 377 26.43 51.72 10.41
C TRP A 377 26.24 52.09 11.88
N PRO A 378 27.19 51.76 12.76
CA PRO A 378 27.16 52.28 14.12
C PRO A 378 27.58 53.75 14.05
N SER A 379 26.60 54.65 13.90
CA SER A 379 26.82 56.07 14.16
C SER A 379 27.06 56.25 15.66
N ARG A 380 28.32 56.15 16.04
CA ARG A 380 28.85 56.58 17.33
C ARG A 380 29.28 58.04 17.18
N LEU A 381 28.53 58.97 17.75
CA LEU A 381 29.08 60.12 18.50
C LEU A 381 27.94 60.84 19.24
N GLU A 382 27.98 60.66 20.56
CA GLU A 382 27.78 61.66 21.61
C GLU A 382 26.67 62.72 21.44
N SER A 383 25.62 62.60 22.26
CA SER A 383 25.24 63.72 23.13
C SER A 383 24.55 63.19 24.41
N SER A 384 24.99 63.74 25.52
CA SER A 384 24.64 63.46 26.91
C SER A 384 23.28 64.03 27.29
N SER A 385 22.43 63.24 27.99
CA SER A 385 21.65 63.67 29.18
C SER A 385 20.64 62.61 29.66
N PRO A 386 20.17 62.68 30.93
CA PRO A 386 20.08 61.51 31.79
C PRO A 386 18.66 61.02 32.14
N MET A 387 18.62 59.79 32.67
CA MET A 387 17.64 59.20 33.60
C MET A 387 16.14 59.37 33.30
N SER A 388 15.49 58.26 32.94
CA SER A 388 14.39 57.70 33.76
C SER A 388 13.92 56.33 33.28
N ALA A 389 13.91 55.40 34.24
CA ALA A 389 12.83 54.46 34.55
C ALA A 389 12.34 53.43 33.51
N LEU A 390 12.60 52.17 33.89
CA LEU A 390 11.64 51.07 34.01
C LEU A 390 11.00 50.46 32.74
N GLY A 391 11.42 49.22 32.45
CA GLY A 391 10.48 48.14 32.15
C GLY A 391 10.08 47.94 30.68
N GLY A 392 10.86 47.13 29.97
CA GLY A 392 10.41 46.54 28.71
C GLY A 392 11.48 45.64 28.09
N PHE A 393 11.37 44.33 28.30
CA PHE A 393 12.17 43.34 27.56
C PHE A 393 11.65 43.26 26.11
N PRO A 394 12.46 43.53 25.08
CA PRO A 394 12.12 43.13 23.73
C PRO A 394 12.67 41.72 23.49
N THR A 395 11.85 40.69 23.67
CA THR A 395 12.14 39.36 23.15
C THR A 395 11.95 39.35 21.64
N ALA A 396 13.00 39.71 20.90
CA ALA A 396 13.09 39.41 19.47
C ALA A 396 13.51 37.94 19.30
N THR A 397 12.54 37.02 19.35
CA THR A 397 12.75 35.64 18.93
C THR A 397 12.89 35.60 17.41
N ARG A 398 14.14 35.40 16.97
CA ARG A 398 14.47 35.02 15.59
C ARG A 398 13.99 33.59 15.37
N GLU A 399 12.76 33.43 14.89
CA GLU A 399 12.22 32.15 14.44
C GLU A 399 13.04 31.62 13.26
N LYS A 400 13.81 30.56 13.51
CA LYS A 400 14.31 29.68 12.46
C LYS A 400 13.13 28.82 12.01
N PHE A 401 12.38 29.29 11.02
CA PHE A 401 11.42 28.44 10.29
C PHE A 401 12.21 27.39 9.51
N ALA A 402 12.07 26.13 9.94
CA ALA A 402 12.65 25.00 9.25
C ALA A 402 11.83 24.72 7.98
N ASP A 403 12.40 25.06 6.83
CA ASP A 403 11.94 24.70 5.48
C ASP A 403 11.91 23.17 5.33
N SER A 404 10.75 22.57 5.61
CA SER A 404 10.44 21.18 5.29
C SER A 404 8.96 21.06 4.97
N GLU A 405 8.52 21.81 3.96
CA GLU A 405 7.22 21.59 3.31
C GLU A 405 7.43 20.57 2.18
N SER A 406 7.03 19.32 2.45
CA SER A 406 6.89 18.26 1.46
C SER A 406 5.85 18.69 0.42
N LEU A 407 6.31 19.04 -0.79
CA LEU A 407 5.45 19.22 -1.96
C LEU A 407 4.72 17.90 -2.26
N VAL A 408 3.45 17.84 -1.87
CA VAL A 408 2.55 16.74 -2.22
C VAL A 408 1.88 17.12 -3.54
N ASP A 409 2.24 16.46 -4.63
CA ASP A 409 1.45 16.49 -5.87
C ASP A 409 0.04 15.98 -5.57
N GLU A 410 -0.93 16.89 -5.59
CA GLU A 410 -2.37 16.65 -5.70
C GLU A 410 -2.80 16.92 -7.15
N ASP A 411 -2.49 15.98 -8.05
CA ASP A 411 -3.22 15.83 -9.31
C ASP A 411 -4.02 14.53 -9.23
N ALA A 412 -5.04 14.54 -8.37
CA ALA A 412 -6.22 13.71 -8.55
C ALA A 412 -7.40 14.68 -8.57
N GLU A 413 -7.79 15.11 -9.77
CA GLU A 413 -9.06 15.79 -9.97
C GLU A 413 -10.16 14.93 -9.35
N VAL A 414 -10.66 15.37 -8.19
CA VAL A 414 -11.98 14.96 -7.72
C VAL A 414 -12.95 15.54 -8.74
N SER A 415 -13.40 14.71 -9.69
CA SER A 415 -14.45 15.10 -10.61
C SER A 415 -15.65 15.57 -9.78
N PRO A 416 -16.17 16.80 -10.01
CA PRO A 416 -17.38 17.23 -9.33
C PRO A 416 -18.50 16.29 -9.79
N ALA A 417 -19.27 15.78 -8.82
CA ALA A 417 -20.41 14.93 -9.06
C ALA A 417 -21.33 15.58 -10.11
N SER A 418 -21.28 15.04 -11.33
CA SER A 418 -22.19 15.42 -12.40
C SER A 418 -23.58 14.97 -12.03
N ARG A 419 -24.52 15.85 -12.37
CA ARG A 419 -25.97 15.73 -12.24
C ARG A 419 -26.44 14.30 -12.53
N VAL A 420 -27.30 13.83 -11.64
CA VAL A 420 -28.14 12.64 -11.77
C VAL A 420 -28.91 12.74 -13.09
N CYS A 421 -28.39 12.08 -14.13
CA CYS A 421 -29.22 11.56 -15.20
C CYS A 421 -29.74 10.22 -14.68
N GLU A 422 -31.06 10.12 -14.62
CA GLU A 422 -31.81 8.90 -14.33
C GLU A 422 -31.65 7.96 -15.53
N VAL A 423 -30.45 7.39 -15.69
CA VAL A 423 -30.21 6.26 -16.58
C VAL A 423 -30.73 5.05 -15.83
N THR A 424 -31.69 4.36 -16.42
CA THR A 424 -32.20 3.05 -16.01
C THR A 424 -31.03 2.14 -15.66
N ALA A 425 -30.73 2.05 -14.37
CA ALA A 425 -29.64 1.26 -13.84
C ALA A 425 -29.95 -0.20 -14.10
N SER A 426 -29.32 -0.80 -15.11
CA SER A 426 -29.19 -2.25 -15.16
C SER A 426 -28.63 -2.71 -13.82
N PRO A 427 -29.17 -3.77 -13.19
CA PRO A 427 -28.73 -4.23 -11.89
C PRO A 427 -27.22 -4.46 -11.94
N VAL A 428 -26.48 -3.61 -11.22
CA VAL A 428 -25.03 -3.78 -11.05
C VAL A 428 -24.88 -5.13 -10.37
N LYS A 429 -24.38 -6.14 -11.11
CA LYS A 429 -24.08 -7.46 -10.56
C LYS A 429 -23.33 -7.24 -9.24
N SER A 430 -23.94 -7.65 -8.13
CA SER A 430 -23.30 -7.63 -6.82
C SER A 430 -21.97 -8.35 -6.99
N PHE A 431 -20.86 -7.68 -6.69
CA PHE A 431 -19.56 -8.34 -6.75
C PHE A 431 -19.58 -9.45 -5.72
N ASP A 432 -19.45 -10.68 -6.19
CA ASP A 432 -19.33 -11.84 -5.31
C ASP A 432 -18.19 -11.57 -4.32
N THR A 433 -18.51 -11.63 -3.03
CA THR A 433 -17.50 -11.60 -1.98
C THR A 433 -16.48 -12.70 -2.29
N PRO A 434 -15.17 -12.42 -2.26
CA PRO A 434 -14.16 -13.43 -2.51
C PRO A 434 -14.34 -14.59 -1.52
N CYS A 435 -14.29 -15.82 -2.03
CA CYS A 435 -14.44 -17.03 -1.21
C CYS A 435 -13.15 -17.40 -0.47
N LEU A 436 -11.99 -16.97 -0.98
CA LEU A 436 -10.68 -17.25 -0.38
C LEU A 436 -9.93 -15.96 -0.03
N ALA A 437 -9.17 -16.05 1.06
CA ALA A 437 -8.14 -15.09 1.41
C ALA A 437 -6.89 -15.82 1.92
N PHE A 438 -5.80 -15.07 2.04
CA PHE A 438 -4.49 -15.55 2.41
C PHE A 438 -3.96 -14.70 3.56
N ARG A 439 -3.22 -15.34 4.47
CA ARG A 439 -2.49 -14.64 5.53
C ARG A 439 -1.09 -15.18 5.60
N ALA A 440 -0.10 -14.30 5.47
CA ALA A 440 1.28 -14.60 5.82
C ALA A 440 1.52 -14.18 7.28
N TRP A 441 2.24 -14.99 8.05
CA TRP A 441 2.70 -14.64 9.39
C TRP A 441 4.01 -15.35 9.72
N ASP A 442 4.65 -14.86 10.76
CA ASP A 442 5.84 -15.43 11.39
C ASP A 442 5.77 -15.23 12.92
N ALA A 443 6.84 -15.59 13.64
CA ALA A 443 6.93 -15.40 15.08
C ALA A 443 6.89 -13.92 15.53
N SER A 444 7.17 -12.97 14.63
CA SER A 444 7.14 -11.53 14.93
C SER A 444 5.75 -10.92 14.76
N SER A 445 4.84 -11.66 14.12
CA SER A 445 3.49 -11.23 13.83
C SER A 445 2.67 -11.07 15.11
N ARG A 446 1.88 -10.00 15.20
CA ARG A 446 1.09 -9.68 16.41
C ARG A 446 -0.14 -10.57 16.61
N THR A 447 -0.51 -11.38 15.62
CA THR A 447 -1.59 -12.36 15.78
C THR A 447 -1.00 -13.67 16.29
N VAL A 448 -1.66 -14.29 17.25
CA VAL A 448 -1.26 -15.61 17.73
C VAL A 448 -1.97 -16.65 16.89
N PHE A 449 -1.20 -17.55 16.28
CA PHE A 449 -1.72 -18.77 15.67
C PHE A 449 -1.66 -19.89 16.70
N ARG A 450 -2.77 -20.59 16.92
CA ARG A 450 -2.86 -21.74 17.81
C ARG A 450 -3.07 -22.97 16.96
N ASP A 451 -2.08 -23.86 16.95
CA ASP A 451 -2.27 -25.19 16.39
C ASP A 451 -3.35 -25.89 17.20
N GLY A 452 -4.40 -26.37 16.54
CA GLY A 452 -5.55 -27.03 17.17
C GLY A 452 -5.16 -28.40 17.72
N GLY A 453 -4.40 -28.43 18.80
CA GLY A 453 -4.12 -29.64 19.56
C GLY A 453 -5.40 -30.32 20.03
N GLU A 454 -5.31 -31.60 20.41
CA GLU A 454 -6.45 -32.41 20.81
C GLU A 454 -7.31 -31.70 21.89
N GLY A 455 -8.47 -31.18 21.48
CA GLY A 455 -9.46 -30.53 22.35
C GLY A 455 -9.43 -29.01 22.43
N GLU A 456 -8.43 -28.32 21.85
CA GLU A 456 -8.41 -26.84 21.80
C GLU A 456 -8.78 -26.34 20.39
N GLY A 457 -9.73 -25.40 20.33
CA GLY A 457 -10.08 -24.71 19.08
C GLY A 457 -8.88 -23.93 18.54
N GLY A 458 -8.25 -24.44 17.48
CA GLY A 458 -7.13 -23.79 16.80
C GLY A 458 -7.53 -22.56 15.97
N GLY A 459 -6.54 -21.91 15.37
CA GLY A 459 -6.72 -20.83 14.41
C GLY A 459 -5.99 -19.54 14.78
N PHE A 460 -6.36 -18.42 14.15
CA PHE A 460 -5.77 -17.11 14.44
C PHE A 460 -6.57 -16.36 15.49
N VAL A 461 -5.89 -15.74 16.46
CA VAL A 461 -6.50 -14.83 17.43
C VAL A 461 -5.77 -13.49 17.36
N ALA A 462 -6.54 -12.40 17.25
CA ALA A 462 -5.99 -11.05 17.25
C ALA A 462 -5.35 -10.73 18.61
N ASP A 463 -4.26 -9.94 18.60
CA ASP A 463 -3.42 -9.70 19.80
C ASP A 463 -4.22 -9.23 21.03
N LEU A 464 -5.25 -8.40 20.80
CA LEU A 464 -6.09 -7.86 21.86
C LEU A 464 -6.82 -8.96 22.65
N PHE A 465 -7.15 -10.07 21.98
CA PHE A 465 -7.86 -11.19 22.58
C PHE A 465 -6.93 -12.34 22.98
N ALA A 466 -5.81 -12.52 22.29
CA ALA A 466 -4.89 -13.63 22.53
C ALA A 466 -4.34 -13.67 23.97
N LYS A 467 -4.15 -12.51 24.60
CA LYS A 467 -3.65 -12.36 25.98
C LYS A 467 -4.73 -12.42 27.05
N ARG A 468 -6.01 -12.49 26.65
CA ARG A 468 -7.15 -12.53 27.59
C ARG A 468 -7.46 -13.98 27.95
N ARG A 469 -7.83 -14.22 29.21
CA ARG A 469 -8.30 -15.54 29.67
C ARG A 469 -9.75 -15.85 29.25
N GLY A 470 -10.49 -14.84 28.77
CA GLY A 470 -11.88 -14.99 28.35
C GLY A 470 -12.01 -15.23 26.85
N PRO A 471 -13.22 -15.63 26.39
CA PRO A 471 -13.50 -15.79 24.97
C PRO A 471 -13.39 -14.46 24.23
N VAL A 472 -13.24 -14.56 22.90
CA VAL A 472 -13.31 -13.41 21.99
C VAL A 472 -14.67 -12.72 22.16
N THR A 473 -14.66 -11.39 22.26
CA THR A 473 -15.91 -10.64 22.42
C THR A 473 -16.70 -10.63 21.12
N ARG A 474 -18.02 -10.46 21.23
CA ARG A 474 -18.90 -10.30 20.06
C ARG A 474 -18.37 -9.21 19.12
N PRO A 475 -18.46 -9.40 17.79
CA PRO A 475 -18.05 -8.39 16.83
C PRO A 475 -18.79 -7.07 17.01
N LEU A 476 -18.05 -5.96 16.95
CA LEU A 476 -18.65 -4.63 17.07
C LEU A 476 -19.23 -4.19 15.72
N PRO A 477 -20.46 -3.64 15.70
CA PRO A 477 -21.00 -3.00 14.50
C PRO A 477 -20.17 -1.78 14.13
N ARG A 478 -20.17 -1.41 12.84
CA ARG A 478 -19.44 -0.20 12.39
C ARG A 478 -20.04 1.08 12.97
N ASP A 479 -21.35 1.09 13.16
CA ASP A 479 -22.13 2.16 13.79
C ASP A 479 -22.32 1.94 15.30
N ASP A 480 -21.33 1.32 15.96
CA ASP A 480 -21.29 1.19 17.42
C ASP A 480 -21.56 2.53 18.11
N GLU A 481 -22.44 2.53 19.11
CA GLU A 481 -22.92 3.74 19.80
C GLU A 481 -21.78 4.58 20.38
N TYR A 482 -20.68 3.92 20.76
CA TYR A 482 -19.53 4.53 21.40
C TYR A 482 -18.40 4.86 20.42
N GLY A 483 -18.55 4.54 19.12
CA GLY A 483 -17.51 4.72 18.10
C GLY A 483 -16.26 3.87 18.33
N LEU A 484 -16.35 2.80 19.12
CA LEU A 484 -15.18 1.97 19.46
C LEU A 484 -14.62 1.23 18.26
N PHE A 485 -15.50 0.84 17.32
CA PHE A 485 -15.08 0.21 16.07
C PHE A 485 -14.11 1.11 15.30
N ASP A 486 -14.46 2.38 15.10
CA ASP A 486 -13.65 3.33 14.33
C ASP A 486 -12.28 3.56 14.97
N VAL A 487 -12.24 3.72 16.30
CA VAL A 487 -10.98 3.88 17.06
C VAL A 487 -10.08 2.65 16.90
N LEU A 488 -10.62 1.44 17.06
CA LEU A 488 -9.86 0.20 16.93
C LEU A 488 -9.40 -0.04 15.49
N ALA A 489 -10.25 0.26 14.51
CA ALA A 489 -9.94 0.12 13.10
C ALA A 489 -8.86 1.11 12.65
N ASN A 490 -8.96 2.37 13.07
CA ASN A 490 -7.97 3.40 12.80
C ASN A 490 -6.62 3.05 13.46
N ALA A 491 -6.62 2.55 14.70
CA ALA A 491 -5.41 2.04 15.34
C ALA A 491 -4.77 0.89 14.53
N HIS A 492 -5.57 -0.10 14.11
CA HIS A 492 -5.10 -1.21 13.27
C HIS A 492 -4.49 -0.72 11.95
N LEU A 493 -5.24 0.06 11.18
CA LEU A 493 -4.88 0.48 9.82
C LEU A 493 -3.81 1.59 9.79
N SER A 494 -3.60 2.30 10.89
CA SER A 494 -2.51 3.26 11.03
C SER A 494 -1.17 2.59 11.35
N PHE A 495 -1.17 1.28 11.61
CA PHE A 495 -0.02 0.52 12.10
C PHE A 495 0.54 1.08 13.41
N LYS A 496 -0.27 1.80 14.19
CA LYS A 496 0.10 2.41 15.47
C LYS A 496 -0.67 1.74 16.62
N GLY A 497 -0.01 1.61 17.76
CA GLY A 497 -0.57 0.97 18.95
C GLY A 497 -0.05 -0.44 19.16
N ASN A 498 -0.41 -1.04 20.30
CA ASN A 498 0.24 -2.26 20.78
C ASN A 498 -0.58 -3.53 20.50
N ALA A 499 -1.91 -3.47 20.58
CA ALA A 499 -2.77 -4.64 20.40
C ALA A 499 -3.90 -4.36 19.40
N SER A 500 -4.08 -5.26 18.44
CA SER A 500 -5.12 -5.19 17.41
C SER A 500 -6.33 -6.03 17.79
N ALA A 501 -7.54 -5.52 17.53
CA ALA A 501 -8.80 -6.28 17.60
C ALA A 501 -9.10 -7.09 16.32
N PHE A 502 -8.30 -6.90 15.27
CA PHE A 502 -8.52 -7.52 13.97
C PHE A 502 -7.38 -8.45 13.56
N VAL A 503 -7.74 -9.54 12.88
CA VAL A 503 -6.85 -10.35 12.06
C VAL A 503 -7.02 -9.90 10.61
N SER A 504 -5.96 -9.37 10.00
CA SER A 504 -5.99 -8.94 8.59
C SER A 504 -5.74 -10.12 7.65
N VAL A 505 -6.47 -10.19 6.55
CA VAL A 505 -6.26 -11.20 5.50
C VAL A 505 -6.30 -10.52 4.15
N VAL A 506 -5.59 -11.06 3.16
CA VAL A 506 -5.51 -10.49 1.81
C VAL A 506 -6.04 -11.45 0.77
N THR A 507 -6.71 -10.93 -0.25
CA THR A 507 -7.27 -11.73 -1.34
C THR A 507 -6.35 -11.79 -2.57
N SER A 508 -5.19 -11.15 -2.50
CA SER A 508 -4.20 -11.13 -3.58
C SER A 508 -2.98 -11.98 -3.23
N LEU A 509 -2.69 -12.98 -4.06
CA LEU A 509 -1.48 -13.80 -3.97
C LEU A 509 -0.21 -12.95 -4.08
N LEU A 510 -0.20 -11.99 -5.01
CA LEU A 510 0.90 -11.04 -5.15
C LEU A 510 1.19 -10.28 -3.84
N GLN A 511 0.14 -9.91 -3.11
CA GLN A 511 0.28 -9.20 -1.84
C GLN A 511 0.79 -10.12 -0.72
N VAL A 512 0.25 -11.36 -0.61
CA VAL A 512 0.69 -12.29 0.44
C VAL A 512 2.13 -12.75 0.24
N PHE A 513 2.61 -12.96 -1.00
CA PHE A 513 4.00 -13.31 -1.28
C PHE A 513 4.96 -12.14 -1.02
N ASN A 514 4.55 -10.91 -1.32
CA ASN A 514 5.34 -9.73 -0.97
C ASN A 514 5.41 -9.53 0.56
N TYR A 515 4.42 -9.99 1.32
CA TYR A 515 4.50 -9.98 2.78
C TYR A 515 5.40 -11.09 3.31
N ALA A 516 5.22 -12.32 2.81
CA ALA A 516 6.03 -13.47 3.21
C ALA A 516 7.53 -13.20 2.98
N SER A 517 7.93 -12.70 1.80
CA SER A 517 9.34 -12.39 1.48
C SER A 517 10.03 -11.35 2.40
N LYS A 518 9.32 -10.70 3.33
CA LYS A 518 9.87 -9.74 4.30
C LYS A 518 9.96 -10.30 5.72
N MET A 519 9.38 -11.48 5.93
CA MET A 519 9.23 -12.12 7.23
C MET A 519 10.33 -13.15 7.44
N ASN A 520 10.52 -13.58 8.69
CA ASN A 520 11.50 -14.61 9.04
C ASN A 520 10.80 -15.96 9.21
N ASP A 521 11.16 -16.96 8.39
CA ASP A 521 10.47 -18.26 8.30
C ASP A 521 8.92 -18.13 8.19
N PRO A 522 8.42 -17.43 7.15
CA PRO A 522 6.99 -17.17 7.00
C PRO A 522 6.18 -18.44 6.72
N GLN A 523 5.00 -18.48 7.31
CA GLN A 523 3.93 -19.43 6.99
C GLN A 523 2.79 -18.71 6.28
N ILE A 524 2.07 -19.45 5.42
CA ILE A 524 0.92 -18.95 4.68
C ILE A 524 -0.30 -19.82 4.96
N ALA A 525 -1.42 -19.17 5.24
CA ALA A 525 -2.70 -19.79 5.55
C ALA A 525 -3.68 -19.45 4.44
N VAL A 526 -4.42 -20.46 4.00
CA VAL A 526 -5.51 -20.35 3.05
C VAL A 526 -6.82 -20.36 3.83
N ILE A 527 -7.59 -19.28 3.74
CA ILE A 527 -8.72 -18.99 4.61
C ILE A 527 -9.99 -18.89 3.78
N MET A 528 -11.02 -19.63 4.18
CA MET A 528 -12.34 -19.68 3.56
C MET A 528 -13.20 -18.53 4.10
N LEU A 529 -13.37 -17.48 3.32
CA LEU A 529 -14.19 -16.32 3.70
C LEU A 529 -15.70 -16.59 3.62
N ASP A 530 -16.10 -17.64 2.92
CA ASP A 530 -17.49 -18.12 2.87
C ASP A 530 -17.87 -18.98 4.09
N ASN A 531 -16.92 -19.29 4.98
CA ASN A 531 -17.18 -20.07 6.18
C ASN A 531 -18.24 -19.38 7.10
N PRO A 532 -19.26 -20.12 7.59
CA PRO A 532 -20.32 -19.56 8.43
C PRO A 532 -19.84 -18.85 9.70
N GLU A 533 -18.74 -19.32 10.30
CA GLU A 533 -18.17 -18.71 11.52
C GLU A 533 -17.40 -17.42 11.24
N ILE A 534 -17.03 -17.15 9.99
CA ILE A 534 -16.51 -15.85 9.54
C ILE A 534 -17.66 -14.93 9.13
N ASN A 535 -18.70 -15.47 8.50
CA ASN A 535 -19.87 -14.71 8.02
C ASN A 535 -20.90 -14.36 9.11
N ILE A 536 -20.45 -14.32 10.37
CA ILE A 536 -21.22 -13.73 11.47
C ILE A 536 -21.33 -12.22 11.22
N SER A 537 -22.51 -11.67 11.53
CA SER A 537 -22.76 -10.23 11.40
C SER A 537 -21.65 -9.40 12.08
N ASN A 538 -21.12 -8.41 11.35
CA ASN A 538 -20.05 -7.53 11.79
C ASN A 538 -18.71 -8.22 12.12
N LYS A 539 -18.46 -9.47 11.70
CA LYS A 539 -17.14 -10.11 11.89
C LYS A 539 -16.17 -9.83 10.75
N LEU A 540 -16.66 -9.82 9.50
CA LEU A 540 -15.84 -9.61 8.30
C LEU A 540 -16.06 -8.21 7.71
N HIS A 541 -14.98 -7.43 7.55
CA HIS A 541 -15.04 -6.08 6.99
C HIS A 541 -14.06 -5.91 5.83
N SER A 542 -14.52 -5.33 4.72
CA SER A 542 -13.60 -4.86 3.68
C SER A 542 -12.78 -3.67 4.22
N ALA A 543 -11.46 -3.79 4.25
CA ALA A 543 -10.59 -2.73 4.75
C ALA A 543 -10.74 -1.43 3.94
N ARG A 544 -10.93 -1.53 2.61
CA ARG A 544 -11.26 -0.40 1.74
C ARG A 544 -12.50 0.36 2.19
N ALA A 545 -13.57 -0.36 2.53
CA ALA A 545 -14.83 0.24 2.96
C ALA A 545 -14.65 0.95 4.32
N VAL A 546 -13.88 0.34 5.23
CA VAL A 546 -13.52 0.94 6.53
C VAL A 546 -12.68 2.20 6.35
N ILE A 547 -11.63 2.18 5.52
CA ILE A 547 -10.82 3.38 5.24
C ILE A 547 -11.68 4.49 4.64
N SER A 548 -12.55 4.16 3.69
CA SER A 548 -13.42 5.16 3.04
C SER A 548 -14.39 5.79 4.05
N HIS A 549 -14.89 5.00 5.00
CA HIS A 549 -15.73 5.47 6.10
C HIS A 549 -14.97 6.42 7.02
N LEU A 550 -13.80 6.01 7.50
CA LEU A 550 -12.94 6.82 8.37
C LEU A 550 -12.54 8.14 7.69
N GLN A 551 -12.18 8.08 6.40
CA GLN A 551 -11.88 9.29 5.59
C GLN A 551 -13.06 10.25 5.50
N ALA A 552 -14.28 9.74 5.36
CA ALA A 552 -15.48 10.57 5.33
C ALA A 552 -15.75 11.28 6.67
N GLN A 553 -15.32 10.69 7.79
CA GLN A 553 -15.38 11.29 9.12
C GLN A 553 -14.22 12.27 9.39
N GLY A 554 -13.29 12.44 8.45
CA GLY A 554 -12.07 13.23 8.65
C GLY A 554 -11.00 12.49 9.45
N GLU A 555 -11.16 11.18 9.65
CA GLU A 555 -10.13 10.29 10.17
C GLU A 555 -9.29 9.73 9.02
N MET A 556 -8.00 9.43 9.24
CA MET A 556 -7.12 8.85 8.20
C MET A 556 -6.95 9.66 6.89
N TRP A 557 -7.30 10.96 6.85
CA TRP A 557 -7.08 11.82 5.66
C TRP A 557 -5.61 11.89 5.20
N TRP A 558 -4.68 11.56 6.10
CA TRP A 558 -3.24 11.55 5.85
C TRP A 558 -2.75 10.35 5.02
N THR A 559 -3.53 9.25 4.94
CA THR A 559 -3.07 8.04 4.25
C THR A 559 -3.48 8.01 2.79
N ARG A 560 -2.55 7.56 1.94
CA ARG A 560 -2.81 7.19 0.54
C ARG A 560 -3.14 5.70 0.38
N TYR A 561 -3.15 4.96 1.49
CA TYR A 561 -3.44 3.54 1.52
C TYR A 561 -4.91 3.28 1.18
N LYS A 562 -5.18 2.34 0.26
CA LYS A 562 -6.54 2.05 -0.24
C LYS A 562 -7.09 0.70 0.20
N ALA A 563 -6.24 -0.22 0.68
CA ALA A 563 -6.61 -1.55 1.16
C ALA A 563 -7.59 -2.33 0.25
N ASN A 564 -7.40 -2.28 -1.07
CA ASN A 564 -8.37 -2.83 -2.03
C ASN A 564 -8.59 -4.34 -1.93
N CYS A 565 -7.55 -5.08 -1.52
CA CYS A 565 -7.54 -6.53 -1.48
C CYS A 565 -7.36 -7.05 -0.04
N GLU A 566 -7.74 -6.25 0.96
CA GLU A 566 -7.57 -6.60 2.37
C GLU A 566 -8.94 -6.63 3.06
N TYR A 567 -9.09 -7.61 3.94
CA TYR A 567 -10.24 -7.77 4.81
C TYR A 567 -9.76 -7.83 6.26
N LEU A 568 -10.57 -7.26 7.15
CA LEU A 568 -10.36 -7.26 8.59
C LEU A 568 -11.37 -8.23 9.20
N VAL A 569 -10.88 -9.29 9.85
CA VAL A 569 -11.69 -10.23 10.61
C VAL A 569 -11.62 -9.84 12.08
N TRP A 570 -12.77 -9.57 12.69
CA TRP A 570 -12.86 -9.24 14.11
C TRP A 570 -12.51 -10.46 14.96
N GLY A 571 -11.59 -10.27 15.92
CA GLY A 571 -11.36 -11.21 16.99
C GLY A 571 -10.49 -12.39 16.61
N ASP A 572 -11.03 -13.32 15.85
CA ASP A 572 -10.43 -14.61 15.53
C ASP A 572 -10.82 -15.13 14.14
N ILE A 573 -9.98 -16.01 13.62
CA ILE A 573 -10.27 -16.88 12.46
C ILE A 573 -10.21 -18.32 12.98
N PRO A 574 -11.35 -19.02 13.06
CA PRO A 574 -11.41 -20.36 13.62
C PRO A 574 -10.73 -21.37 12.70
N GLN A 575 -10.23 -22.48 13.27
CA GLN A 575 -9.61 -23.56 12.50
C GLN A 575 -10.52 -24.10 11.39
N SER A 576 -11.84 -24.17 11.63
CA SER A 576 -12.83 -24.61 10.64
C SER A 576 -12.85 -23.75 9.38
N ALA A 577 -12.37 -22.50 9.44
CA ALA A 577 -12.24 -21.59 8.31
C ALA A 577 -10.86 -21.62 7.65
N ILE A 578 -9.88 -22.34 8.21
CA ILE A 578 -8.52 -22.45 7.65
C ILE A 578 -8.45 -23.73 6.84
N LEU A 579 -8.42 -23.57 5.52
CA LEU A 579 -8.34 -24.69 4.56
C LEU A 579 -6.98 -25.40 4.64
N HIS A 580 -5.91 -24.61 4.71
CA HIS A 580 -4.55 -25.13 4.72
C HIS A 580 -3.56 -24.12 5.31
N VAL A 581 -2.45 -24.65 5.84
CA VAL A 581 -1.28 -23.91 6.31
C VAL A 581 -0.04 -24.62 5.78
N PHE A 582 0.89 -23.86 5.20
CA PHE A 582 2.17 -24.36 4.71
C PHE A 582 3.27 -23.31 4.93
N ARG A 583 4.53 -23.75 4.98
CA ARG A 583 5.68 -22.82 5.04
C ARG A 583 5.96 -22.24 3.67
N TYR A 584 6.31 -20.96 3.60
CA TYR A 584 6.71 -20.33 2.33
C TYR A 584 7.89 -21.05 1.66
N ALA A 585 8.81 -21.60 2.47
CA ALA A 585 9.93 -22.41 2.01
C ALA A 585 9.50 -23.64 1.19
N GLU A 586 8.28 -24.16 1.36
CA GLU A 586 7.77 -25.25 0.52
C GLU A 586 7.53 -24.80 -0.93
N LEU A 587 7.11 -23.55 -1.14
CA LEU A 587 7.00 -22.96 -2.48
C LEU A 587 8.38 -22.66 -3.08
N GLU A 588 9.32 -22.19 -2.27
CA GLU A 588 10.71 -21.98 -2.70
C GLU A 588 11.33 -23.31 -3.15
N HIS A 589 11.17 -24.35 -2.34
CA HIS A 589 11.62 -25.71 -2.67
C HIS A 589 10.97 -26.24 -3.96
N LEU A 590 9.65 -26.07 -4.12
CA LEU A 590 8.97 -26.46 -5.36
C LEU A 590 9.53 -25.69 -6.57
N SER A 591 9.77 -24.39 -6.42
CA SER A 591 10.36 -23.54 -7.46
C SER A 591 11.79 -23.99 -7.82
N GLU A 592 12.60 -24.38 -6.86
CA GLU A 592 13.97 -24.86 -7.10
C GLU A 592 14.01 -26.19 -7.87
N HIS A 593 13.04 -27.09 -7.60
CA HIS A 593 13.03 -28.43 -8.19
C HIS A 593 12.25 -28.53 -9.50
N ALA A 594 11.31 -27.61 -9.74
CA ALA A 594 10.49 -27.58 -10.94
C ALA A 594 10.70 -26.27 -11.71
N ALA A 595 11.53 -26.31 -12.75
CA ALA A 595 11.86 -25.14 -13.57
C ALA A 595 10.61 -24.42 -14.14
N ASN A 596 9.55 -25.17 -14.47
CA ASN A 596 8.30 -24.58 -14.94
C ASN A 596 7.55 -23.82 -13.83
N VAL A 597 7.66 -24.25 -12.57
CA VAL A 597 7.12 -23.52 -11.41
C VAL A 597 7.94 -22.25 -11.17
N ALA A 598 9.27 -22.32 -11.23
CA ALA A 598 10.13 -21.12 -11.14
C ALA A 598 9.77 -20.08 -12.21
N ASN A 599 9.64 -20.52 -13.46
CA ASN A 599 9.28 -19.68 -14.60
C ASN A 599 7.86 -19.12 -14.51
N LEU A 600 6.94 -19.74 -13.75
CA LEU A 600 5.62 -19.18 -13.54
C LEU A 600 5.61 -18.20 -12.37
N LEU A 601 6.14 -18.61 -11.22
CA LEU A 601 6.02 -17.85 -9.98
C LEU A 601 6.96 -16.65 -9.90
N HIS A 602 8.16 -16.75 -10.48
CA HIS A 602 9.22 -15.73 -10.38
C HIS A 602 9.40 -15.22 -8.93
N LEU A 603 9.63 -16.16 -8.00
CA LEU A 603 9.80 -15.84 -6.57
C LEU A 603 10.96 -14.87 -6.33
N ASP A 604 11.95 -14.84 -7.22
CA ASP A 604 13.08 -13.89 -7.24
C ASP A 604 12.64 -12.42 -7.36
N PHE A 605 11.45 -12.13 -7.91
CA PHE A 605 10.91 -10.77 -7.96
C PHE A 605 10.44 -10.27 -6.60
N PHE A 606 10.20 -11.16 -5.64
CA PHE A 606 9.73 -10.86 -4.29
C PHE A 606 10.91 -10.71 -3.34
N ASN A 607 11.67 -9.62 -3.50
CA ASN A 607 12.86 -9.35 -2.70
C ASN A 607 12.61 -8.58 -1.39
N GLY A 608 11.35 -8.53 -0.93
CA GLY A 608 10.92 -7.77 0.25
C GLY A 608 11.03 -6.24 0.17
N GLN A 609 11.82 -5.68 -0.74
CA GLN A 609 11.99 -4.23 -0.94
C GLN A 609 11.05 -3.66 -2.00
N SER A 610 10.70 -4.49 -2.99
CA SER A 610 9.88 -4.08 -4.12
C SER A 610 8.43 -3.83 -3.72
N ARG A 611 7.84 -2.77 -4.28
CA ARG A 611 6.41 -2.52 -4.13
C ARG A 611 5.63 -3.50 -5.01
N THR A 612 4.47 -3.94 -4.55
CA THR A 612 3.55 -4.83 -5.29
C THR A 612 3.30 -4.37 -6.73
N LYS A 613 3.14 -3.05 -6.96
CA LYS A 613 2.99 -2.48 -8.31
C LYS A 613 4.21 -2.71 -9.22
N THR A 614 5.42 -2.67 -8.66
CA THR A 614 6.66 -2.93 -9.40
C THR A 614 6.78 -4.42 -9.73
N ILE A 615 6.46 -5.29 -8.77
CA ILE A 615 6.47 -6.74 -8.97
C ILE A 615 5.46 -7.13 -10.05
N SER A 616 4.21 -6.67 -9.94
CA SER A 616 3.16 -6.89 -10.96
C SER A 616 3.60 -6.47 -12.37
N ARG A 617 4.26 -5.31 -12.50
CA ARG A 617 4.80 -4.85 -13.79
C ARG A 617 5.93 -5.71 -14.34
N ARG A 618 6.72 -6.37 -13.48
CA ARG A 618 7.75 -7.31 -13.91
C ARG A 618 7.09 -8.59 -14.39
N LEU A 619 6.20 -9.19 -13.60
CA LEU A 619 5.42 -10.36 -14.00
C LEU A 619 4.66 -10.15 -15.32
N GLN A 620 4.06 -8.98 -15.52
CA GLN A 620 3.41 -8.63 -16.79
C GLN A 620 4.34 -8.68 -18.01
N ARG A 621 5.64 -8.43 -17.85
CA ARG A 621 6.62 -8.44 -18.95
C ARG A 621 7.06 -9.84 -19.33
N GLU A 622 6.95 -10.79 -18.40
CA GLU A 622 7.22 -12.21 -18.67
C GLU A 622 6.20 -12.80 -19.65
N ASN A 623 5.05 -12.13 -19.82
CA ASN A 623 4.05 -12.43 -20.83
C ASN A 623 3.62 -13.90 -20.81
N THR A 624 3.41 -14.45 -19.61
CA THR A 624 3.03 -15.86 -19.43
C THR A 624 1.73 -16.16 -20.16
N VAL A 625 1.76 -17.16 -21.03
CA VAL A 625 0.60 -17.61 -21.82
C VAL A 625 -0.04 -18.83 -21.17
N LEU A 626 -1.37 -18.86 -21.06
CA LEU A 626 -2.08 -20.04 -20.56
C LEU A 626 -2.04 -21.18 -21.59
N ASN A 627 -1.20 -22.19 -21.32
CA ASN A 627 -1.06 -23.40 -22.13
C ASN A 627 -1.10 -24.67 -21.27
N ARG A 628 -1.00 -25.86 -21.88
CA ARG A 628 -1.09 -27.14 -21.15
C ARG A 628 -0.03 -27.28 -20.05
N ALA A 629 1.20 -26.82 -20.30
CA ALA A 629 2.27 -26.85 -19.31
C ALA A 629 1.96 -25.93 -18.13
N THR A 630 1.54 -24.69 -18.41
CA THR A 630 1.13 -23.71 -17.38
C THR A 630 -0.04 -24.23 -16.55
N ALA A 631 -1.04 -24.86 -17.18
CA ALA A 631 -2.17 -25.48 -16.46
C ALA A 631 -1.72 -26.58 -15.50
N LYS A 632 -0.73 -27.42 -15.86
CA LYS A 632 -0.16 -28.42 -14.93
C LYS A 632 0.57 -27.76 -13.76
N VAL A 633 1.41 -26.77 -14.05
CA VAL A 633 2.13 -26.00 -13.02
C VAL A 633 1.17 -25.32 -12.05
N MET A 634 0.08 -24.73 -12.56
CA MET A 634 -0.97 -24.15 -11.71
C MET A 634 -1.59 -25.19 -10.77
N ALA A 635 -1.74 -26.45 -11.22
CA ALA A 635 -2.23 -27.54 -10.39
C ALA A 635 -1.21 -27.95 -9.31
N GLU A 636 0.07 -28.05 -9.65
CA GLU A 636 1.15 -28.32 -8.68
C GLU A 636 1.20 -27.25 -7.58
N ILE A 637 1.09 -25.97 -7.96
CA ILE A 637 1.00 -24.87 -6.98
C ILE A 637 -0.29 -25.00 -6.17
N ALA A 638 -1.43 -25.31 -6.80
CA ALA A 638 -2.70 -25.50 -6.09
C ALA A 638 -2.62 -26.62 -5.03
N ILE A 639 -1.84 -27.68 -5.26
CA ILE A 639 -1.59 -28.75 -4.27
C ILE A 639 -0.90 -28.17 -3.03
N VAL A 640 0.14 -27.34 -3.19
CA VAL A 640 0.81 -26.66 -2.06
C VAL A 640 -0.14 -25.76 -1.29
N PHE A 641 -1.13 -25.16 -1.95
CA PHE A 641 -2.20 -24.38 -1.30
C PHE A 641 -3.31 -25.25 -0.68
N GLY A 642 -3.14 -26.58 -0.68
CA GLY A 642 -4.07 -27.53 -0.07
C GLY A 642 -5.31 -27.82 -0.89
N LEU A 643 -5.37 -27.41 -2.16
CA LEU A 643 -6.54 -27.63 -3.03
C LEU A 643 -6.67 -29.08 -3.54
N GLY A 644 -5.65 -29.91 -3.33
CA GLY A 644 -5.71 -31.36 -3.53
C GLY A 644 -6.44 -32.11 -2.41
N ARG A 645 -6.82 -31.43 -1.31
CA ARG A 645 -7.46 -32.06 -0.15
C ARG A 645 -8.94 -32.35 -0.37
N HIS A 646 -9.46 -33.25 0.46
CA HIS A 646 -10.84 -33.77 0.41
C HIS A 646 -11.94 -32.77 0.75
N SER A 647 -11.63 -31.65 1.41
CA SER A 647 -12.60 -30.66 1.89
C SER A 647 -12.79 -29.47 0.95
N VAL A 648 -12.15 -29.50 -0.22
CA VAL A 648 -12.09 -28.37 -1.15
C VAL A 648 -13.35 -28.36 -2.02
N THR A 649 -13.90 -27.17 -2.28
CA THR A 649 -15.07 -26.99 -3.15
C THR A 649 -14.67 -26.42 -4.52
N GLN A 650 -15.56 -26.58 -5.52
CA GLN A 650 -15.39 -25.95 -6.83
C GLN A 650 -15.20 -24.43 -6.73
N SER A 651 -15.94 -23.75 -5.84
CA SER A 651 -15.85 -22.30 -5.66
C SER A 651 -14.48 -21.86 -5.13
N GLN A 652 -13.84 -22.67 -4.29
CA GLN A 652 -12.50 -22.40 -3.76
C GLN A 652 -11.43 -22.59 -4.83
N ILE A 653 -11.53 -23.65 -5.66
CA ILE A 653 -10.65 -23.82 -6.83
C ILE A 653 -10.78 -22.61 -7.75
N ALA A 654 -12.01 -22.20 -8.09
CA ALA A 654 -12.24 -21.02 -8.91
C ALA A 654 -11.64 -19.76 -8.29
N GLY A 655 -11.84 -19.53 -6.99
CA GLY A 655 -11.28 -18.40 -6.27
C GLY A 655 -9.75 -18.35 -6.33
N PHE A 656 -9.08 -19.47 -6.09
CA PHE A 656 -7.62 -19.55 -6.17
C PHE A 656 -7.12 -19.27 -7.59
N ILE A 657 -7.70 -19.93 -8.60
CA ILE A 657 -7.30 -19.75 -10.00
C ILE A 657 -7.56 -18.31 -10.47
N THR A 658 -8.67 -17.68 -10.06
CA THR A 658 -8.90 -16.25 -10.28
C THR A 658 -7.76 -15.39 -9.74
N THR A 659 -7.32 -15.64 -8.51
CA THR A 659 -6.25 -14.84 -7.89
C THR A 659 -4.89 -15.08 -8.52
N LEU A 660 -4.62 -16.30 -9.00
CA LEU A 660 -3.38 -16.66 -9.69
C LEU A 660 -3.30 -16.00 -11.08
N VAL A 661 -4.38 -16.11 -11.87
CA VAL A 661 -4.47 -15.48 -13.20
C VAL A 661 -4.35 -13.96 -13.10
N ASP A 662 -5.10 -13.31 -12.20
CA ASP A 662 -5.05 -11.85 -12.01
C ASP A 662 -3.67 -11.37 -11.50
N SER A 663 -3.07 -12.08 -10.54
CA SER A 663 -1.81 -11.67 -9.92
C SER A 663 -0.60 -11.77 -10.87
N TRP A 664 -0.57 -12.78 -11.75
CA TRP A 664 0.51 -12.99 -12.72
C TRP A 664 0.20 -12.46 -14.12
N VAL A 665 -1.03 -11.98 -14.35
CA VAL A 665 -1.49 -11.49 -15.65
C VAL A 665 -1.26 -12.55 -16.74
N ILE A 666 -1.73 -13.77 -16.47
CA ILE A 666 -1.62 -14.88 -17.41
C ILE A 666 -2.51 -14.55 -18.62
N GLN A 667 -1.87 -14.32 -19.78
CA GLN A 667 -2.52 -13.83 -21.00
C GLN A 667 -2.99 -14.99 -21.89
N ASP A 668 -3.73 -14.60 -22.92
CA ASP A 668 -4.05 -15.43 -24.09
C ASP A 668 -4.65 -16.79 -23.75
N ALA A 669 -5.36 -16.86 -22.62
CA ALA A 669 -6.29 -17.94 -22.41
C ALA A 669 -7.24 -17.93 -23.61
N PRO A 670 -7.38 -19.06 -24.33
CA PRO A 670 -8.32 -19.17 -25.45
C PRO A 670 -9.75 -19.20 -24.90
N ILE A 671 -10.17 -18.13 -24.20
CA ILE A 671 -11.46 -18.03 -23.50
C ILE A 671 -12.60 -18.12 -24.51
N ASN A 672 -12.35 -17.67 -25.74
CA ASN A 672 -13.29 -17.73 -26.85
C ASN A 672 -13.32 -19.11 -27.52
N ASP A 673 -12.31 -19.96 -27.33
CA ASP A 673 -12.31 -21.33 -27.82
C ASP A 673 -12.58 -22.31 -26.66
N ALA A 674 -13.84 -22.70 -26.54
CA ALA A 674 -14.32 -23.62 -25.53
C ALA A 674 -13.59 -24.97 -25.55
N HIS A 675 -13.11 -25.42 -26.72
CA HIS A 675 -12.41 -26.69 -26.83
C HIS A 675 -11.03 -26.62 -26.17
N SER A 676 -10.20 -25.64 -26.57
CA SER A 676 -8.89 -25.41 -25.95
C SER A 676 -9.01 -25.19 -24.44
N LEU A 677 -9.97 -24.40 -23.97
CA LEU A 677 -10.14 -24.16 -22.53
C LEU A 677 -10.56 -25.43 -21.77
N SER A 678 -11.38 -26.28 -22.37
CA SER A 678 -11.75 -27.58 -21.81
C SER A 678 -10.54 -28.53 -21.72
N GLU A 679 -9.69 -28.58 -22.75
CA GLU A 679 -8.47 -29.38 -22.72
C GLU A 679 -7.50 -28.91 -21.62
N LEU A 680 -7.34 -27.59 -21.46
CA LEU A 680 -6.52 -27.00 -20.39
C LEU A 680 -7.09 -27.33 -19.00
N ALA A 681 -8.41 -27.25 -18.85
CA ALA A 681 -9.10 -27.62 -17.62
C ALA A 681 -8.92 -29.09 -17.27
N ALA A 682 -9.03 -29.99 -18.26
CA ALA A 682 -8.77 -31.42 -18.07
C ALA A 682 -7.31 -31.67 -17.66
N CYS A 683 -6.37 -30.96 -18.29
CA CYS A 683 -4.95 -31.03 -17.97
C CYS A 683 -4.66 -30.59 -16.52
N PHE A 684 -5.26 -29.47 -16.08
CA PHE A 684 -5.21 -29.01 -14.68
C PHE A 684 -5.83 -30.04 -13.73
N ALA A 685 -7.03 -30.53 -14.04
CA ALA A 685 -7.77 -31.42 -13.15
C ALA A 685 -7.08 -32.78 -12.95
N MET A 686 -6.51 -33.35 -14.02
CA MET A 686 -5.70 -34.57 -13.93
C MET A 686 -4.42 -34.35 -13.10
N ALA A 687 -3.77 -33.20 -13.24
CA ALA A 687 -2.56 -32.89 -12.49
C ALA A 687 -2.85 -32.60 -11.00
N LEU A 688 -4.01 -31.98 -10.69
CA LEU A 688 -4.44 -31.74 -9.31
C LEU A 688 -4.76 -33.07 -8.59
N ASN A 689 -5.23 -34.06 -9.34
CA ASN A 689 -5.53 -35.42 -8.88
C ASN A 689 -6.37 -35.46 -7.58
N ASN A 690 -7.41 -34.62 -7.50
CA ASN A 690 -8.30 -34.60 -6.34
C ASN A 690 -9.22 -35.83 -6.38
N SER A 691 -9.08 -36.72 -5.40
CA SER A 691 -9.78 -38.01 -5.38
C SER A 691 -11.26 -37.95 -5.00
N ARG A 692 -11.78 -36.81 -4.52
CA ARG A 692 -13.18 -36.69 -4.07
C ARG A 692 -14.05 -35.83 -4.96
N LEU A 693 -13.52 -34.74 -5.50
CA LEU A 693 -14.28 -33.93 -6.44
C LEU A 693 -14.41 -34.68 -7.76
N ASN A 694 -15.59 -34.58 -8.39
CA ASN A 694 -15.73 -35.04 -9.76
C ASN A 694 -14.73 -34.26 -10.62
N LEU A 695 -14.06 -34.94 -11.55
CA LEU A 695 -13.17 -34.32 -12.53
C LEU A 695 -13.83 -33.09 -13.18
N GLN A 696 -15.13 -33.18 -13.48
CA GLN A 696 -15.91 -32.09 -14.06
C GLN A 696 -16.06 -30.87 -13.15
N ASP A 697 -16.15 -31.06 -11.83
CA ASP A 697 -16.24 -29.95 -10.87
C ASP A 697 -14.90 -29.21 -10.77
N VAL A 698 -13.78 -29.96 -10.78
CA VAL A 698 -12.43 -29.39 -10.81
C VAL A 698 -12.20 -28.62 -12.10
N MET A 699 -12.58 -29.20 -13.24
CA MET A 699 -12.53 -28.54 -14.55
C MET A 699 -13.38 -27.27 -14.55
N GLY A 700 -14.63 -27.33 -14.05
CA GLY A 700 -15.53 -26.19 -13.95
C GLY A 700 -14.95 -25.08 -13.08
N GLY A 701 -14.38 -25.43 -11.92
CA GLY A 701 -13.68 -24.48 -11.04
C GLY A 701 -12.52 -23.78 -11.74
N PHE A 702 -11.69 -24.53 -12.48
CA PHE A 702 -10.60 -23.96 -13.27
C PHE A 702 -11.11 -22.99 -14.35
N VAL A 703 -12.10 -23.40 -15.15
CA VAL A 703 -12.70 -22.58 -16.22
C VAL A 703 -13.28 -21.28 -15.67
N ASP A 704 -14.07 -21.36 -14.61
CA ASP A 704 -14.66 -20.19 -13.96
C ASP A 704 -13.59 -19.28 -13.37
N GLY A 705 -12.57 -19.87 -12.75
CA GLY A 705 -11.43 -19.16 -12.19
C GLY A 705 -10.67 -18.35 -13.24
N VAL A 706 -10.36 -18.96 -14.38
CA VAL A 706 -9.66 -18.31 -15.52
C VAL A 706 -10.51 -17.16 -16.07
N ARG A 707 -11.80 -17.38 -16.31
CA ARG A 707 -12.71 -16.34 -16.82
C ARG A 707 -12.75 -15.12 -15.89
N ARG A 708 -12.99 -15.34 -14.59
CA ARG A 708 -13.01 -14.26 -13.59
C ARG A 708 -11.67 -13.55 -13.45
N GLY A 709 -10.55 -14.30 -13.52
CA GLY A 709 -9.20 -13.74 -13.51
C GLY A 709 -8.95 -12.80 -14.69
N THR A 710 -9.31 -13.24 -15.89
CA THR A 710 -9.18 -12.41 -17.10
C THR A 710 -10.09 -11.19 -17.09
N ASP A 711 -11.32 -11.33 -16.58
CA ASP A 711 -12.23 -10.20 -16.39
C ASP A 711 -11.63 -9.16 -15.43
N ASN A 712 -10.97 -9.61 -14.35
CA ASN A 712 -10.24 -8.72 -13.44
C ASN A 712 -9.09 -7.98 -14.15
N ILE A 713 -8.27 -8.69 -14.92
CA ILE A 713 -7.18 -8.09 -15.70
C ILE A 713 -7.73 -7.01 -16.65
N ALA A 714 -8.73 -7.34 -17.46
CA ALA A 714 -9.33 -6.42 -18.43
C ALA A 714 -9.86 -5.15 -17.76
N ARG A 715 -10.50 -5.32 -16.58
CA ARG A 715 -11.02 -4.23 -15.78
C ARG A 715 -9.95 -3.28 -15.26
N TYR A 716 -8.79 -3.79 -14.86
CA TYR A 716 -7.69 -2.97 -14.36
C TYR A 716 -6.86 -2.34 -15.48
N VAL A 717 -6.73 -3.02 -16.63
CA VAL A 717 -6.08 -2.48 -17.83
C VAL A 717 -6.87 -1.27 -18.37
N GLY A 718 -8.19 -1.37 -18.50
CA GLY A 718 -9.04 -0.29 -19.02
C GLY A 718 -9.09 0.97 -18.15
N ARG A 719 -8.66 0.89 -16.89
CA ARG A 719 -8.60 2.03 -15.95
C ARG A 719 -7.27 2.76 -15.93
N GLN A 720 -6.26 2.28 -16.65
CA GLN A 720 -5.02 3.05 -16.75
C GLN A 720 -5.31 4.32 -17.57
N PRO A 721 -5.00 5.52 -17.04
CA PRO A 721 -5.15 6.74 -17.82
C PRO A 721 -4.38 6.54 -19.10
N ARG A 722 -5.06 6.69 -20.25
CA ARG A 722 -4.40 6.70 -21.56
C ARG A 722 -3.35 7.80 -21.47
N THR A 723 -2.10 7.42 -21.25
CA THR A 723 -0.98 8.31 -21.45
C THR A 723 -1.02 8.59 -22.95
N GLU A 724 -1.54 9.76 -23.31
CA GLU A 724 -1.53 10.27 -24.68
C GLU A 724 -0.12 10.05 -25.23
N ARG A 725 -0.05 9.23 -26.28
CA ARG A 725 1.19 8.91 -26.98
C ARG A 725 1.63 10.10 -27.82
#